data_AF-A0A173YVB4-F1
#
_entry.id   AF-A0A173YVB4-F1
#
_cell.length_a   1.000
_cell.length_b   1.000
_cell.length_c   1.000
_cell.angle_alpha   90.00
_cell.angle_beta   90.00
_cell.angle_gamma   90.00
#
_symmetry.space_group_name_H-M   'P 1'
#
loop_
_entity.id
_entity.type
_entity.pdbx_description
1 polymer ?
#
loop_
_entity_poly.entity_id
_entity_poly.type
_entity_poly.pdbx_seq_one_letter_code
_entity_poly.pdbx_strand_id
1 'polypeptide(L)'
;MENYTKYKLKSSDELASVLDGKDNLFVIACNKCFKEFETVDEPDCDEFLKFAADQGKNVTGSAKFDFLCNKMHTERKLQDLIPEGTENVVVISCGLGIQTVADLAGKPVVAASNTLNYRGHHGMALTKKSCDACAQCYLNITGGVCPIVDCSKSLVNGQCGGAKNGKCEVDPNKDCAWEKIYQRLAKQGRLEEFLNQPVQVRDFSKVNFKVINDYVKSIREDRLDGYYGGVHPSERKEFSEHIALKKFPDPKTVVISMSQHLGAPANPIVQVGDTVKVGQKIGEAAGFISAPVHSSVSGTVVAVEPRMHGTRGSEVMAVVIESDGKNTLHESVQPHGELDNLTPDEIIDIIREAGIVGMGGAGFPTCVKLKPAKPVDTILLNGCECEPLLTADHRVLLEYADDIIFGLKAVLKTTGAEKGIIVIEDNKPDAIELMQKKVADIGNMEVFVAKTKYPQGAEKTLIKRVMGRIVPSGGLPADVGVVVDNISTVKAISDAIQTGMPLVERVATVTGEKIKNPGNFVIKIGTSVRELIDYCGGFTDDDVLVKMGGPMMGFPLNTLDVPMMKGSNGIIAVEPDETKEQPCIKCGRCVDVCPMELSPLYFVKYAKDENWQGMKDMNVMDCVECRCCQYICSSKIPIINSIKAGKNAVRGMK
;
A
#
# COMPACT_ATOMS: atom_id res chain seq x y z
N MET A 1 18.64 21.61 2.98
CA MET A 1 18.59 21.36 4.44
C MET A 1 19.43 20.14 4.74
N GLU A 2 20.17 20.12 5.85
CA GLU A 2 20.86 18.89 6.26
C GLU A 2 19.84 17.78 6.56
N ASN A 3 20.11 16.56 6.11
CA ASN A 3 19.24 15.40 6.31
C ASN A 3 19.47 14.83 7.72
N TYR A 4 18.52 15.09 8.64
CA TYR A 4 18.54 14.61 10.03
C TYR A 4 17.82 13.26 10.22
N THR A 5 17.75 12.37 9.23
CA THR A 5 16.97 11.12 9.35
C THR A 5 17.66 9.98 10.09
N LYS A 6 19.00 9.97 10.18
CA LYS A 6 19.75 8.82 10.71
C LYS A 6 21.05 9.22 11.43
N TYR A 7 22.12 9.23 10.66
CA TYR A 7 23.51 9.46 10.95
C TYR A 7 24.10 10.09 9.69
N LYS A 8 25.28 10.69 9.81
CA LYS A 8 26.05 11.24 8.70
C LYS A 8 27.45 10.68 8.78
N LEU A 9 28.07 10.41 7.64
CA LEU A 9 29.51 10.17 7.63
C LEU A 9 30.25 11.30 8.35
N LYS A 10 31.32 10.94 9.05
CA LYS A 10 32.23 11.94 9.62
C LYS A 10 32.84 12.77 8.50
N SER A 11 33.25 13.99 8.82
CA SER A 11 34.01 14.82 7.87
C SER A 11 35.29 14.11 7.42
N SER A 12 35.84 14.50 6.26
CA SER A 12 37.09 13.91 5.74
C SER A 12 38.24 13.99 6.74
N ASP A 13 38.36 15.09 7.48
CA ASP A 13 39.39 15.27 8.52
C ASP A 13 39.19 14.32 9.70
N GLU A 14 37.94 14.18 10.16
CA GLU A 14 37.60 13.22 11.21
C GLU A 14 37.82 11.77 10.74
N LEU A 15 37.45 11.44 9.50
CA LEU A 15 37.65 10.11 8.91
C LEU A 15 39.15 9.77 8.77
N ALA A 16 39.96 10.73 8.31
CA ALA A 16 41.40 10.58 8.20
C ALA A 16 42.02 10.32 9.58
N SER A 17 41.62 11.10 10.58
CA SER A 17 42.09 10.94 11.96
C SER A 17 41.70 9.58 12.56
N VAL A 18 40.48 9.09 12.34
CA VAL A 18 40.06 7.80 12.93
C VAL A 18 40.65 6.59 12.20
N LEU A 19 41.02 6.73 10.92
CA LEU A 19 41.71 5.71 10.13
C LEU A 19 43.24 5.81 10.19
N ASP A 20 43.78 6.77 10.94
CA ASP A 20 45.22 6.87 11.13
C ASP A 20 45.77 5.58 11.76
N GLY A 21 46.89 5.11 11.18
CA GLY A 21 47.51 3.83 11.54
C GLY A 21 46.67 2.56 11.29
N LYS A 22 45.49 2.63 10.66
CA LYS A 22 44.60 1.49 10.41
C LYS A 22 44.55 1.13 8.93
N ASP A 23 44.64 -0.16 8.62
CA ASP A 23 44.54 -0.68 7.26
C ASP A 23 43.75 -1.99 7.24
N ASN A 24 43.64 -2.65 6.07
CA ASN A 24 42.94 -3.93 5.90
C ASN A 24 41.49 -3.86 6.42
N LEU A 25 40.70 -2.98 5.81
CA LEU A 25 39.39 -2.54 6.26
C LEU A 25 38.26 -3.39 5.67
N PHE A 26 37.34 -3.89 6.49
CA PHE A 26 36.06 -4.44 6.03
C PHE A 26 34.92 -3.47 6.33
N VAL A 27 34.16 -3.06 5.31
CA VAL A 27 33.16 -1.99 5.44
C VAL A 27 31.75 -2.55 5.59
N ILE A 28 31.07 -2.18 6.68
CA ILE A 28 29.70 -2.60 6.95
C ILE A 28 28.79 -1.37 6.99
N ALA A 29 27.77 -1.33 6.13
CA ALA A 29 26.83 -0.23 6.06
C ALA A 29 25.40 -0.68 6.44
N CYS A 30 24.70 0.17 7.21
CA CYS A 30 23.27 0.02 7.41
C CYS A 30 22.51 0.48 6.16
N ASN A 31 21.40 -0.17 5.80
CA ASN A 31 20.74 0.05 4.50
C ASN A 31 19.26 0.48 4.60
N LYS A 32 18.53 0.13 5.67
CA LYS A 32 17.05 0.30 5.73
C LYS A 32 16.51 1.13 6.90
N CYS A 33 17.34 1.95 7.53
CA CYS A 33 16.88 2.87 8.57
C CYS A 33 16.26 4.15 7.96
N PHE A 34 14.98 4.28 7.65
CA PHE A 34 14.30 5.57 7.34
C PHE A 34 15.02 6.59 6.43
N LYS A 35 15.29 6.25 5.16
CA LYS A 35 15.16 7.27 4.09
C LYS A 35 13.69 7.29 3.68
N GLU A 36 13.24 8.42 3.13
CA GLU A 36 12.05 8.46 2.26
C GLU A 36 12.09 7.24 1.33
N PHE A 37 10.96 6.54 1.23
CA PHE A 37 10.83 5.17 0.70
C PHE A 37 11.18 5.02 -0.79
N GLU A 38 11.67 6.08 -1.43
CA GLU A 38 11.90 6.19 -2.87
C GLU A 38 13.33 5.83 -3.29
N THR A 39 14.31 5.80 -2.37
CA THR A 39 15.71 5.49 -2.71
C THR A 39 16.21 4.22 -2.02
N VAL A 40 16.47 3.18 -2.81
CA VAL A 40 17.12 1.92 -2.35
C VAL A 40 18.63 2.10 -2.19
N ASP A 41 19.18 3.21 -2.68
CA ASP A 41 20.60 3.51 -2.66
C ASP A 41 21.03 4.36 -1.44
N GLU A 42 21.90 3.78 -0.63
CA GLU A 42 22.68 4.48 0.39
C GLU A 42 24.07 4.85 -0.17
N PRO A 43 24.32 6.14 -0.49
CA PRO A 43 25.59 6.58 -1.06
C PRO A 43 26.71 6.57 -0.03
N ASP A 44 26.42 6.64 1.27
CA ASP A 44 27.42 6.70 2.34
C ASP A 44 28.44 5.56 2.27
N CYS A 45 28.01 4.35 1.87
CA CYS A 45 28.94 3.23 1.69
C CYS A 45 29.93 3.50 0.56
N ASP A 46 29.43 3.97 -0.58
CA ASP A 46 30.23 4.18 -1.78
C ASP A 46 31.11 5.44 -1.63
N GLU A 47 30.61 6.48 -0.95
CA GLU A 47 31.36 7.66 -0.55
C GLU A 47 32.53 7.31 0.37
N PHE A 48 32.31 6.45 1.37
CA PHE A 48 33.38 5.99 2.25
C PHE A 48 34.40 5.13 1.50
N LEU A 49 33.94 4.21 0.63
CA LEU A 49 34.84 3.38 -0.17
C LEU A 49 35.75 4.22 -1.07
N LYS A 50 35.20 5.28 -1.68
CA LYS A 50 35.98 6.26 -2.45
C LYS A 50 36.99 6.98 -1.56
N PHE A 51 36.58 7.48 -0.40
CA PHE A 51 37.47 8.13 0.55
C PHE A 51 38.62 7.20 1.01
N ALA A 52 38.32 5.94 1.32
CA ALA A 52 39.34 4.97 1.72
C ALA A 52 40.37 4.71 0.61
N ALA A 53 39.91 4.60 -0.65
CA ALA A 53 40.79 4.48 -1.80
C ALA A 53 41.68 5.72 -1.99
N ASP A 54 41.12 6.93 -1.86
CA ASP A 54 41.86 8.20 -1.96
C ASP A 54 42.93 8.34 -0.85
N GLN A 55 42.73 7.71 0.30
CA GLN A 55 43.69 7.64 1.42
C GLN A 55 44.67 6.47 1.30
N GLY A 56 44.62 5.69 0.22
CA GLY A 56 45.52 4.55 -0.01
C GLY A 56 45.29 3.36 0.94
N LYS A 57 44.09 3.21 1.51
CA LYS A 57 43.74 2.10 2.40
C LYS A 57 43.33 0.85 1.62
N ASN A 58 43.73 -0.32 2.09
CA ASN A 58 43.29 -1.59 1.57
C ASN A 58 41.91 -1.96 2.14
N VAL A 59 40.92 -2.15 1.26
CA VAL A 59 39.56 -2.60 1.64
C VAL A 59 39.39 -4.07 1.27
N THR A 60 39.21 -4.93 2.26
CA THR A 60 39.08 -6.39 2.09
C THR A 60 37.70 -6.81 1.61
N GLY A 61 36.70 -5.94 1.75
CA GLY A 61 35.34 -6.16 1.25
C GLY A 61 34.34 -5.17 1.85
N SER A 62 33.10 -5.24 1.39
CA SER A 62 32.00 -4.48 1.98
C SER A 62 30.69 -5.28 2.02
N ALA A 63 29.81 -4.92 2.95
CA ALA A 63 28.50 -5.55 3.09
C ALA A 63 27.44 -4.57 3.58
N LYS A 64 26.25 -4.63 2.96
CA LYS A 64 25.07 -3.84 3.35
C LYS A 64 24.10 -4.69 4.19
N PHE A 65 23.60 -4.14 5.29
CA PHE A 65 22.69 -4.78 6.22
C PHE A 65 21.43 -3.94 6.42
N ASP A 66 20.26 -4.54 6.36
CA ASP A 66 19.00 -3.79 6.51
C ASP A 66 18.90 -3.06 7.86
N PHE A 67 19.22 -3.75 8.95
CA PHE A 67 19.18 -3.20 10.31
C PHE A 67 20.31 -3.76 11.18
N LEU A 68 21.45 -3.07 11.24
CA LEU A 68 22.58 -3.49 12.08
C LEU A 68 22.25 -3.52 13.58
N CYS A 69 21.26 -2.74 14.03
CA CYS A 69 20.80 -2.75 15.42
C CYS A 69 19.95 -3.99 15.78
N ASN A 70 19.58 -4.84 14.82
CA ASN A 70 18.99 -6.15 15.10
C ASN A 70 20.12 -7.15 15.36
N LYS A 71 20.39 -7.45 16.64
CA LYS A 71 21.46 -8.37 17.04
C LYS A 71 21.34 -9.76 16.40
N MET A 72 20.16 -10.38 16.45
CA MET A 72 19.99 -11.75 15.91
C MET A 72 20.20 -11.83 14.41
N HIS A 73 19.70 -10.84 13.66
CA HIS A 73 19.89 -10.80 12.20
C HIS A 73 21.34 -10.47 11.86
N THR A 74 21.94 -9.52 12.57
CA THR A 74 23.33 -9.10 12.34
C THR A 74 24.27 -10.26 12.64
N GLU A 75 24.13 -10.93 13.78
CA GLU A 75 24.94 -12.09 14.18
C GLU A 75 24.91 -13.20 13.13
N ARG A 76 23.73 -13.61 12.67
CA ARG A 76 23.59 -14.65 11.63
C ARG A 76 24.26 -14.27 10.31
N LYS A 77 24.20 -12.99 9.92
CA LYS A 77 24.76 -12.54 8.65
C LYS A 77 26.24 -12.17 8.76
N LEU A 78 26.74 -11.86 9.96
CA LEU A 78 28.16 -11.60 10.20
C LEU A 78 28.99 -12.89 10.27
N GLN A 79 28.38 -14.02 10.61
CA GLN A 79 29.03 -15.34 10.59
C GLN A 79 29.69 -15.58 9.23
N ASP A 80 30.99 -15.85 9.25
CA ASP A 80 31.84 -16.15 8.10
C ASP A 80 31.93 -15.03 7.03
N LEU A 81 31.42 -13.83 7.33
CA LEU A 81 31.38 -12.74 6.35
C LEU A 81 32.67 -11.92 6.30
N ILE A 82 33.39 -11.81 7.43
CA ILE A 82 34.61 -10.98 7.52
C ILE A 82 35.79 -11.79 6.99
N PRO A 83 36.43 -11.39 5.88
CA PRO A 83 37.53 -12.14 5.28
C PRO A 83 38.72 -12.31 6.23
N GLU A 84 39.41 -13.44 6.07
CA GLU A 84 40.71 -13.69 6.70
C GLU A 84 41.72 -12.62 6.24
N GLY A 85 42.51 -12.07 7.17
CA GLY A 85 43.39 -10.92 6.90
C GLY A 85 42.78 -9.53 7.13
N THR A 86 41.47 -9.41 7.41
CA THR A 86 40.88 -8.13 7.85
C THR A 86 41.41 -7.76 9.23
N GLU A 87 41.87 -6.53 9.43
CA GLU A 87 42.33 -6.02 10.74
C GLU A 87 41.28 -5.16 11.43
N ASN A 88 40.57 -4.33 10.65
CA ASN A 88 39.63 -3.34 11.18
C ASN A 88 38.27 -3.44 10.49
N VAL A 89 37.18 -3.33 11.26
CA VAL A 89 35.82 -3.31 10.71
C VAL A 89 35.28 -1.89 10.76
N VAL A 90 35.07 -1.28 9.60
CA VAL A 90 34.46 0.05 9.49
C VAL A 90 32.95 -0.10 9.48
N VAL A 91 32.26 0.68 10.30
CA VAL A 91 30.80 0.64 10.40
C VAL A 91 30.20 2.01 10.11
N ILE A 92 29.36 2.04 9.07
CA ILE A 92 28.59 3.19 8.60
C ILE A 92 27.16 2.98 9.08
N SER A 93 26.85 3.51 10.27
CA SER A 93 25.57 3.28 10.94
C SER A 93 25.29 4.30 12.05
N CYS A 94 24.10 4.27 12.64
CA CYS A 94 23.89 4.93 13.93
C CYS A 94 24.68 4.20 15.04
N GLY A 95 24.87 4.88 16.17
CA GLY A 95 25.59 4.35 17.32
C GLY A 95 25.07 3.01 17.85
N LEU A 96 23.79 2.67 17.62
CA LEU A 96 23.24 1.35 17.99
C LEU A 96 23.84 0.23 17.12
N GLY A 97 23.86 0.42 15.79
CA GLY A 97 24.44 -0.56 14.87
C GLY A 97 25.94 -0.69 15.04
N ILE A 98 26.65 0.43 15.28
CA ILE A 98 28.09 0.42 15.57
C ILE A 98 28.39 -0.42 16.81
N GLN A 99 27.66 -0.21 17.91
CA GLN A 99 27.82 -0.99 19.14
C GLN A 99 27.47 -2.47 18.93
N THR A 100 26.44 -2.76 18.14
CA THR A 100 26.04 -4.14 17.84
C THR A 100 27.13 -4.88 17.07
N VAL A 101 27.74 -4.24 16.06
CA VAL A 101 28.88 -4.81 15.33
C VAL A 101 30.10 -4.91 16.24
N ALA A 102 30.39 -3.92 17.09
CA ALA A 102 31.50 -3.98 18.04
C ALA A 102 31.38 -5.14 19.04
N ASP A 103 30.16 -5.52 19.42
CA ASP A 103 29.90 -6.68 20.28
C ASP A 103 30.06 -8.02 19.56
N LEU A 104 29.92 -8.05 18.23
CA LEU A 104 29.85 -9.29 17.42
C LEU A 104 31.10 -9.57 16.58
N ALA A 105 31.77 -8.54 16.07
CA ALA A 105 32.80 -8.68 15.04
C ALA A 105 34.11 -9.32 15.53
N GLY A 106 34.37 -9.32 16.84
CA GLY A 106 35.61 -9.83 17.43
C GLY A 106 36.87 -9.05 17.03
N LYS A 107 36.75 -8.01 16.21
CA LYS A 107 37.83 -7.14 15.70
C LYS A 107 37.58 -5.68 16.11
N PRO A 108 38.62 -4.82 16.11
CA PRO A 108 38.45 -3.38 16.30
C PRO A 108 37.42 -2.80 15.32
N VAL A 109 36.48 -2.02 15.85
CA VAL A 109 35.43 -1.36 15.06
C VAL A 109 35.71 0.14 14.96
N VAL A 110 35.67 0.66 13.73
CA VAL A 110 35.75 2.08 13.42
C VAL A 110 34.35 2.61 13.12
N ALA A 111 33.86 3.51 13.97
CA ALA A 111 32.69 4.32 13.73
C ALA A 111 32.99 5.37 12.64
N ALA A 112 32.47 5.17 11.42
CA ALA A 112 32.65 6.10 10.30
C ALA A 112 31.64 7.27 10.31
N SER A 113 30.68 7.27 11.23
CA SER A 113 29.55 8.20 11.21
C SER A 113 29.25 8.82 12.59
N ASN A 114 28.53 9.93 12.57
CA ASN A 114 27.94 10.62 13.73
C ASN A 114 26.42 10.45 13.67
N THR A 115 25.80 10.04 14.79
CA THR A 115 24.32 9.93 14.85
C THR A 115 23.72 11.32 15.07
N LEU A 116 22.97 11.83 14.09
CA LEU A 116 22.45 13.20 14.07
C LEU A 116 21.07 13.35 14.71
N ASN A 117 20.24 12.32 14.64
CA ASN A 117 18.89 12.37 15.20
C ASN A 117 18.57 11.06 15.91
N TYR A 118 18.54 11.10 17.25
CA TYR A 118 17.87 10.09 18.05
C TYR A 118 17.76 10.30 19.58
N ARG A 119 16.59 10.78 20.05
CA ARG A 119 16.12 10.52 21.42
C ARG A 119 15.00 9.46 21.37
N GLY A 120 15.27 8.19 21.66
CA GLY A 120 14.26 7.11 21.68
C GLY A 120 14.77 5.68 21.41
N HIS A 121 13.90 4.77 20.92
CA HIS A 121 14.17 3.42 20.36
C HIS A 121 13.92 3.31 18.82
N HIS A 122 14.95 3.13 17.98
CA HIS A 122 14.82 3.03 16.52
C HIS A 122 15.36 1.70 16.00
N GLY A 123 14.74 1.21 14.93
CA GLY A 123 14.95 -0.14 14.40
C GLY A 123 14.29 -1.19 15.30
N MET A 124 14.86 -2.39 15.35
CA MET A 124 14.33 -3.48 16.18
C MET A 124 14.78 -3.46 17.64
N ALA A 125 15.62 -2.50 18.04
CA ALA A 125 16.12 -2.37 19.41
C ALA A 125 15.08 -1.66 20.32
N LEU A 126 13.92 -2.32 20.50
CA LEU A 126 12.76 -1.77 21.21
C LEU A 126 12.92 -1.72 22.74
N THR A 127 13.98 -2.29 23.30
CA THR A 127 14.07 -2.57 24.75
C THR A 127 15.17 -1.84 25.51
N LYS A 128 16.23 -1.36 24.83
CA LYS A 128 17.36 -0.71 25.52
C LYS A 128 17.91 0.48 24.72
N LYS A 129 17.94 1.66 25.34
CA LYS A 129 18.65 2.84 24.82
C LYS A 129 20.15 2.65 25.03
N SER A 130 20.95 2.70 23.95
CA SER A 130 22.43 2.68 24.03
C SER A 130 23.10 3.80 23.21
N CYS A 131 22.34 4.67 22.55
CA CYS A 131 22.85 5.86 21.86
C CYS A 131 22.03 7.10 22.24
N ASP A 132 22.69 8.25 22.43
CA ASP A 132 22.04 9.53 22.77
C ASP A 132 21.92 10.47 21.55
N ALA A 133 22.45 10.05 20.40
CA ALA A 133 22.52 10.84 19.16
C ALA A 133 23.03 12.27 19.36
N CYS A 134 24.19 12.37 20.02
CA CYS A 134 24.81 13.63 20.35
C CYS A 134 25.52 14.31 19.17
N ALA A 135 25.37 13.84 17.92
CA ALA A 135 26.12 14.26 16.73
C ALA A 135 27.67 14.23 16.87
N GLN A 136 28.17 13.65 17.95
CA GLN A 136 29.58 13.57 18.32
C GLN A 136 29.82 12.15 18.84
N CYS A 137 30.12 11.21 17.95
CA CYS A 137 30.23 9.79 18.31
C CYS A 137 31.59 9.50 18.97
N TYR A 138 31.56 9.02 20.21
CA TYR A 138 32.75 8.65 21.02
C TYR A 138 33.18 7.20 20.85
N LEU A 139 32.49 6.40 20.01
CA LEU A 139 32.68 4.95 19.98
C LEU A 139 34.07 4.50 19.49
N ASN A 140 34.77 5.34 18.70
CA ASN A 140 36.14 5.04 18.29
C ASN A 140 37.11 4.96 19.47
N ILE A 141 36.92 5.86 20.44
CA ILE A 141 37.83 6.05 21.58
C ILE A 141 37.42 5.18 22.78
N THR A 142 36.17 4.74 22.82
CA THR A 142 35.62 3.92 23.90
C THR A 142 35.41 2.45 23.52
N GLY A 143 36.07 1.98 22.47
CA GLY A 143 36.00 0.58 22.03
C GLY A 143 34.57 0.12 21.68
N GLY A 144 33.72 1.02 21.21
CA GLY A 144 32.34 0.69 20.89
C GLY A 144 31.42 0.52 22.10
N VAL A 145 31.70 1.17 23.24
CA VAL A 145 30.76 1.30 24.37
C VAL A 145 30.40 2.78 24.53
N CYS A 146 29.12 3.15 24.48
CA CYS A 146 28.72 4.55 24.51
C CYS A 146 28.84 5.18 25.92
N PRO A 147 29.79 6.09 26.19
CA PRO A 147 29.98 6.64 27.53
C PRO A 147 28.81 7.57 27.94
N ILE A 148 28.11 8.17 26.97
CA ILE A 148 26.99 9.08 27.22
C ILE A 148 25.77 8.36 27.80
N VAL A 149 25.50 7.13 27.35
CA VAL A 149 24.29 6.39 27.75
C VAL A 149 24.59 5.32 28.80
N ASP A 150 25.71 4.61 28.67
CA ASP A 150 26.05 3.56 29.62
C ASP A 150 26.62 4.13 30.94
N CYS A 151 27.22 5.32 30.96
CA CYS A 151 27.51 6.01 32.21
C CYS A 151 26.25 6.72 32.72
N SER A 152 25.79 6.41 33.93
CA SER A 152 24.61 7.10 34.51
C SER A 152 24.85 8.60 34.75
N LYS A 153 26.11 9.03 34.79
CA LYS A 153 26.52 10.45 34.90
C LYS A 153 26.94 11.04 33.54
N SER A 154 26.85 10.26 32.46
CA SER A 154 27.25 10.64 31.09
C SER A 154 28.66 11.25 30.97
N LEU A 155 29.59 10.78 31.81
CA LEU A 155 30.97 11.24 31.82
C LEU A 155 31.67 10.85 30.51
N VAL A 156 32.57 11.69 30.02
CA VAL A 156 33.36 11.51 28.77
C VAL A 156 34.86 11.41 29.03
N ASN A 157 35.28 11.47 30.29
CA ASN A 157 36.66 11.62 30.73
C ASN A 157 37.07 10.60 31.80
N GLY A 158 36.42 9.44 31.85
CA GLY A 158 36.80 8.34 32.74
C GLY A 158 35.84 8.07 33.91
N GLN A 159 36.24 7.11 34.72
CA GLN A 159 35.47 6.59 35.86
C GLN A 159 35.34 7.65 36.97
N CYS A 160 34.16 7.74 37.60
CA CYS A 160 33.97 8.57 38.79
C CYS A 160 34.50 7.89 40.05
N GLY A 161 34.87 8.69 41.07
CA GLY A 161 35.43 8.17 42.33
C GLY A 161 34.51 7.27 43.15
N GLY A 162 33.20 7.23 42.87
CA GLY A 162 32.25 6.36 43.57
C GLY A 162 31.95 5.03 42.88
N ALA A 163 32.53 4.75 41.70
CA ALA A 163 32.41 3.43 41.10
C ALA A 163 33.26 2.42 41.89
N LYS A 164 32.69 1.25 42.21
CA LYS A 164 33.34 0.25 43.06
C LYS A 164 33.09 -1.15 42.53
N ASN A 165 34.14 -2.00 42.54
CA ASN A 165 34.07 -3.40 42.11
C ASN A 165 33.43 -3.59 40.71
N GLY A 166 33.74 -2.69 39.77
CA GLY A 166 33.18 -2.70 38.42
C GLY A 166 31.70 -2.29 38.30
N LYS A 167 31.07 -1.80 39.38
CA LYS A 167 29.66 -1.35 39.39
C LYS A 167 29.52 0.16 39.42
N CYS A 168 28.38 0.63 38.93
CA CYS A 168 28.03 2.05 38.90
C CYS A 168 27.67 2.56 40.31
N GLU A 169 28.08 3.79 40.63
CA GLU A 169 27.75 4.46 41.89
C GLU A 169 26.24 4.74 42.03
N VAL A 170 25.61 5.13 40.92
CA VAL A 170 24.20 5.57 40.89
C VAL A 170 23.24 4.38 40.88
N ASP A 171 23.66 3.26 40.30
CA ASP A 171 22.86 2.04 40.19
C ASP A 171 23.77 0.81 40.39
N PRO A 172 23.75 0.20 41.58
CA PRO A 172 24.57 -0.97 41.89
C PRO A 172 24.32 -2.19 40.99
N ASN A 173 23.14 -2.28 40.34
CA ASN A 173 22.83 -3.36 39.41
C ASN A 173 23.44 -3.12 38.02
N LYS A 174 23.85 -1.89 37.72
CA LYS A 174 24.48 -1.52 36.45
C LYS A 174 26.00 -1.64 36.55
N ASP A 175 26.61 -2.26 35.54
CA ASP A 175 28.07 -2.25 35.42
C ASP A 175 28.57 -0.84 35.10
N CYS A 176 29.76 -0.50 35.61
CA CYS A 176 30.43 0.73 35.28
C CYS A 176 30.82 0.73 33.79
N ALA A 177 30.33 1.72 33.03
CA ALA A 177 30.66 1.86 31.62
C ALA A 177 32.17 2.02 31.37
N TRP A 178 32.85 2.76 32.24
CA TRP A 178 34.29 3.01 32.11
C TRP A 178 35.15 1.78 32.40
N GLU A 179 34.71 0.93 33.32
CA GLU A 179 35.33 -0.39 33.53
C GLU A 179 35.16 -1.27 32.29
N LYS A 180 33.96 -1.30 31.70
CA LYS A 180 33.71 -2.04 30.44
C LYS A 180 34.57 -1.57 29.29
N ILE A 181 34.71 -0.25 29.14
CA ILE A 181 35.57 0.38 28.14
C ILE A 181 37.01 -0.07 28.33
N TYR A 182 37.54 0.06 29.57
CA TYR A 182 38.90 -0.35 29.91
C TYR A 182 39.16 -1.82 29.59
N GLN A 183 38.31 -2.72 30.07
CA GLN A 183 38.46 -4.17 29.85
C GLN A 183 38.43 -4.54 28.36
N ARG A 184 37.55 -3.89 27.58
CA ARG A 184 37.45 -4.13 26.14
C ARG A 184 38.69 -3.65 25.39
N LEU A 185 39.17 -2.46 25.70
CA LEU A 185 40.37 -1.90 25.07
C LEU A 185 41.64 -2.68 25.48
N ALA A 186 41.74 -3.10 26.74
CA ALA A 186 42.81 -3.98 27.23
C ALA A 186 42.86 -5.29 26.44
N LYS A 187 41.71 -5.94 26.23
CA LYS A 187 41.61 -7.16 25.42
C LYS A 187 42.02 -6.95 23.96
N GLN A 188 41.87 -5.73 23.45
CA GLN A 188 42.26 -5.36 22.09
C GLN A 188 43.71 -4.85 21.97
N GLY A 189 44.45 -4.70 23.10
CA GLY A 189 45.77 -4.08 23.09
C GLY A 189 45.77 -2.57 22.81
N ARG A 190 44.61 -1.90 22.99
CA ARG A 190 44.37 -0.49 22.59
C ARG A 190 44.29 0.48 23.79
N LEU A 191 44.91 0.15 24.92
CA LEU A 191 44.87 1.02 26.11
C LEU A 191 45.63 2.33 25.91
N GLU A 192 46.73 2.32 25.15
CA GLU A 192 47.51 3.52 24.88
C GLU A 192 46.72 4.56 24.08
N GLU A 193 45.89 4.13 23.12
CA GLU A 193 44.98 5.03 22.40
C GLU A 193 44.07 5.80 23.37
N PHE A 194 43.61 5.13 24.42
CA PHE A 194 42.70 5.69 25.41
C PHE A 194 43.39 6.59 26.45
N LEU A 195 44.60 6.22 26.87
CA LEU A 195 45.40 7.01 27.83
C LEU A 195 45.99 8.28 27.20
N ASN A 196 46.34 8.22 25.91
CA ASN A 196 46.93 9.35 25.18
C ASN A 196 45.86 10.27 24.56
N GLN A 197 44.57 9.92 24.69
CA GLN A 197 43.47 10.71 24.16
C GLN A 197 43.31 12.02 24.95
N PRO A 198 43.31 13.19 24.30
CA PRO A 198 42.96 14.43 24.99
C PRO A 198 41.50 14.38 25.45
N VAL A 199 41.25 14.94 26.64
CA VAL A 199 39.91 15.03 27.23
C VAL A 199 38.96 15.69 26.23
N GLN A 200 37.96 14.94 25.80
CA GLN A 200 36.93 15.45 24.89
C GLN A 200 35.87 16.18 25.70
N VAL A 201 35.65 17.47 25.40
CA VAL A 201 34.49 18.20 25.93
C VAL A 201 33.30 17.95 25.02
N ARG A 202 32.15 17.64 25.62
CA ARG A 202 30.90 17.46 24.88
C ARG A 202 30.43 18.82 24.35
N ASP A 203 30.31 18.92 23.03
CA ASP A 203 29.81 20.11 22.38
C ASP A 203 28.30 20.00 22.15
N PHE A 204 27.53 20.70 22.99
CA PHE A 204 26.07 20.71 22.89
C PHE A 204 25.56 21.51 21.69
N SER A 205 26.40 22.33 21.03
CA SER A 205 26.02 23.10 19.84
C SER A 205 25.93 22.23 18.57
N LYS A 206 26.61 21.07 18.54
CA LYS A 206 26.56 20.12 17.41
C LYS A 206 25.17 19.49 17.19
N VAL A 207 24.27 19.59 18.17
CA VAL A 207 22.89 19.09 18.05
C VAL A 207 21.91 20.24 18.12
N ASN A 208 21.27 20.55 16.99
CA ASN A 208 20.19 21.51 16.95
C ASN A 208 18.85 20.82 17.26
N PHE A 209 18.51 20.70 18.55
CA PHE A 209 17.27 20.06 18.99
C PHE A 209 16.01 20.75 18.45
N LYS A 210 16.06 22.07 18.19
CA LYS A 210 14.95 22.79 17.58
C LYS A 210 14.71 22.31 16.15
N VAL A 211 15.77 22.28 15.33
CA VAL A 211 15.70 21.78 13.94
C VAL A 211 15.25 20.32 13.90
N ILE A 212 15.75 19.47 14.80
CA ILE A 212 15.32 18.07 14.87
C ILE A 212 13.82 17.96 15.23
N ASN A 213 13.36 18.72 16.23
CA ASN A 213 11.95 18.71 16.63
C ASN A 213 11.04 19.25 15.53
N ASP A 214 11.43 20.35 14.89
CA ASP A 214 10.71 20.97 13.77
C ASP A 214 10.68 20.00 12.56
N TYR A 215 11.79 19.31 12.27
CA TYR A 215 11.86 18.28 11.26
C TYR A 215 10.96 17.08 11.57
N VAL A 216 11.05 16.51 12.78
CA VAL A 216 10.18 15.40 13.22
C VAL A 216 8.70 15.81 13.17
N LYS A 217 8.39 17.05 13.56
CA LYS A 217 7.04 17.60 13.45
C LYS A 217 6.60 17.66 11.99
N SER A 218 7.41 18.21 11.09
CA SER A 218 7.10 18.28 9.66
C SER A 218 6.89 16.90 9.02
N ILE A 219 7.71 15.91 9.36
CA ILE A 219 7.57 14.53 8.87
C ILE A 219 6.30 13.87 9.42
N ARG A 220 5.92 14.18 10.67
CA ARG A 220 4.65 13.69 11.23
C ARG A 220 3.45 14.36 10.57
N GLU A 221 3.53 15.65 10.32
CA GLU A 221 2.49 16.41 9.61
C GLU A 221 2.31 15.88 8.19
N ASP A 222 3.39 15.65 7.44
CA ASP A 222 3.33 15.06 6.10
C ASP A 222 2.84 13.59 6.12
N ARG A 223 3.30 12.78 7.08
CA ARG A 223 2.83 11.39 7.26
C ARG A 223 1.33 11.33 7.57
N LEU A 224 0.80 12.33 8.28
CA LEU A 224 -0.59 12.43 8.68
C LEU A 224 -1.44 13.27 7.73
N ASP A 225 -0.85 13.81 6.65
CA ASP A 225 -1.61 14.59 5.68
C ASP A 225 -2.73 13.71 5.08
N GLY A 226 -3.96 14.08 5.40
CA GLY A 226 -5.18 13.35 5.04
C GLY A 226 -5.53 12.22 6.00
N TYR A 227 -4.72 11.16 6.03
CA TYR A 227 -4.98 9.99 6.88
C TYR A 227 -3.69 9.24 7.24
N TYR A 228 -3.70 8.61 8.43
CA TYR A 228 -2.60 7.79 8.92
C TYR A 228 -2.37 6.54 8.06
N GLY A 229 -1.11 6.08 7.96
CA GLY A 229 -0.76 4.84 7.26
C GLY A 229 -0.79 4.99 5.74
N GLY A 230 -0.98 3.88 5.03
CA GLY A 230 -0.86 3.82 3.57
C GLY A 230 0.56 3.56 3.07
N VAL A 231 0.71 3.41 1.77
CA VAL A 231 1.98 3.20 1.05
C VAL A 231 1.98 3.99 -0.26
N HIS A 232 3.18 4.16 -0.85
CA HIS A 232 3.38 4.83 -2.14
C HIS A 232 3.97 3.82 -3.14
N PRO A 233 3.15 2.89 -3.67
CA PRO A 233 3.62 1.96 -4.69
C PRO A 233 3.93 2.74 -5.98
N SER A 234 4.92 2.29 -6.74
CA SER A 234 5.18 2.81 -8.09
C SER A 234 3.91 2.68 -8.92
N GLU A 235 3.42 3.79 -9.46
CA GLU A 235 2.12 3.85 -10.12
C GLU A 235 2.09 3.05 -11.42
N ARG A 236 3.18 3.10 -12.20
CA ARG A 236 3.34 2.36 -13.47
C ARG A 236 2.20 2.61 -14.47
N LYS A 237 1.53 3.78 -14.42
CA LYS A 237 0.38 4.12 -15.28
C LYS A 237 0.79 4.51 -16.71
N GLU A 238 2.09 4.73 -16.95
CA GLU A 238 2.66 5.12 -18.24
C GLU A 238 2.36 4.13 -19.38
N PHE A 239 1.99 2.88 -19.08
CA PHE A 239 1.61 1.89 -20.08
C PHE A 239 0.29 2.19 -20.81
N SER A 240 -0.66 2.89 -20.18
CA SER A 240 -2.01 3.03 -20.73
C SER A 240 -2.69 4.37 -20.50
N GLU A 241 -2.18 5.24 -19.63
CA GLU A 241 -2.83 6.53 -19.29
C GLU A 241 -3.03 7.45 -20.51
N HIS A 242 -2.04 7.46 -21.41
CA HIS A 242 -2.03 8.28 -22.63
C HIS A 242 -2.83 7.66 -23.79
N ILE A 243 -3.33 6.43 -23.63
CA ILE A 243 -4.06 5.69 -24.66
C ILE A 243 -5.56 5.98 -24.51
N ALA A 244 -6.14 6.59 -25.54
CA ALA A 244 -7.56 6.87 -25.60
C ALA A 244 -8.42 5.60 -25.47
N LEU A 245 -9.60 5.76 -24.86
CA LEU A 245 -10.57 4.69 -24.71
C LEU A 245 -11.02 4.14 -26.07
N LYS A 246 -11.01 2.81 -26.22
CA LYS A 246 -11.45 2.12 -27.43
C LYS A 246 -12.66 1.25 -27.16
N LYS A 247 -13.57 1.12 -28.13
CA LYS A 247 -14.60 0.08 -28.07
C LYS A 247 -13.97 -1.27 -28.38
N PHE A 248 -14.18 -2.27 -27.53
CA PHE A 248 -13.74 -3.64 -27.79
C PHE A 248 -14.61 -4.28 -28.89
N PRO A 249 -14.06 -5.15 -29.76
CA PRO A 249 -14.85 -5.89 -30.73
C PRO A 249 -15.96 -6.70 -30.07
N ASP A 250 -17.10 -6.86 -30.75
CA ASP A 250 -18.20 -7.64 -30.20
C ASP A 250 -17.80 -9.13 -30.10
N PRO A 251 -17.91 -9.74 -28.91
CA PRO A 251 -17.54 -11.14 -28.70
C PRO A 251 -18.54 -12.08 -29.36
N LYS A 252 -18.03 -13.17 -29.95
CA LYS A 252 -18.88 -14.22 -30.53
C LYS A 252 -19.64 -15.00 -29.47
N THR A 253 -19.08 -15.11 -28.27
CA THR A 253 -19.69 -15.81 -27.14
C THR A 253 -19.41 -15.03 -25.87
N VAL A 254 -20.42 -14.86 -25.03
CA VAL A 254 -20.26 -14.28 -23.69
C VAL A 254 -20.65 -15.28 -22.63
N VAL A 255 -19.92 -15.28 -21.52
CA VAL A 255 -20.25 -16.05 -20.32
C VAL A 255 -20.65 -15.08 -19.23
N ILE A 256 -21.94 -14.97 -18.96
CA ILE A 256 -22.46 -13.99 -17.99
C ILE A 256 -22.67 -14.69 -16.64
N SER A 257 -21.78 -14.42 -15.69
CA SER A 257 -21.89 -14.98 -14.33
C SER A 257 -23.13 -14.45 -13.61
N MET A 258 -23.80 -15.30 -12.84
CA MET A 258 -24.89 -14.87 -11.96
C MET A 258 -24.39 -14.28 -10.64
N SER A 259 -23.09 -14.37 -10.33
CA SER A 259 -22.50 -13.67 -9.19
C SER A 259 -21.63 -12.52 -9.70
N GLN A 260 -22.21 -11.33 -9.72
CA GLN A 260 -21.48 -10.10 -10.09
C GLN A 260 -21.71 -8.98 -9.06
N HIS A 261 -22.17 -9.38 -7.87
CA HIS A 261 -22.48 -8.53 -6.74
C HIS A 261 -22.10 -9.23 -5.42
N LEU A 262 -22.04 -8.46 -4.34
CA LEU A 262 -21.51 -8.91 -3.05
C LEU A 262 -22.29 -10.09 -2.42
N GLY A 263 -23.63 -10.10 -2.52
CA GLY A 263 -24.45 -11.11 -1.84
C GLY A 263 -24.77 -12.33 -2.71
N ALA A 264 -25.97 -12.89 -2.53
CA ALA A 264 -26.35 -14.17 -3.11
C ALA A 264 -26.45 -14.09 -4.65
N PRO A 265 -25.85 -15.04 -5.40
CA PRO A 265 -25.94 -15.10 -6.86
C PRO A 265 -27.38 -14.96 -7.37
N ALA A 266 -27.56 -14.23 -8.47
CA ALA A 266 -28.85 -14.14 -9.15
C ALA A 266 -29.34 -15.50 -9.64
N ASN A 267 -30.65 -15.67 -9.78
CA ASN A 267 -31.24 -16.87 -10.35
C ASN A 267 -31.42 -16.69 -11.85
N PRO A 268 -30.83 -17.54 -12.72
CA PRO A 268 -31.12 -17.51 -14.15
C PRO A 268 -32.63 -17.62 -14.41
N ILE A 269 -33.14 -16.80 -15.33
CA ILE A 269 -34.55 -16.81 -15.76
C ILE A 269 -34.71 -17.15 -17.25
N VAL A 270 -33.63 -17.65 -17.86
CA VAL A 270 -33.57 -18.15 -19.24
C VAL A 270 -33.07 -19.58 -19.25
N GLN A 271 -33.34 -20.30 -20.32
CA GLN A 271 -32.93 -21.69 -20.54
C GLN A 271 -32.23 -21.86 -21.89
N VAL A 272 -31.54 -22.98 -22.05
CA VAL A 272 -30.85 -23.33 -23.31
C VAL A 272 -31.85 -23.35 -24.48
N GLY A 273 -31.49 -22.69 -25.57
CA GLY A 273 -32.33 -22.52 -26.76
C GLY A 273 -33.09 -21.19 -26.82
N ASP A 274 -33.20 -20.46 -25.72
CA ASP A 274 -33.87 -19.15 -25.72
C ASP A 274 -33.09 -18.14 -26.58
N THR A 275 -33.83 -17.30 -27.30
CA THR A 275 -33.27 -16.12 -27.96
C THR A 275 -33.33 -14.94 -27.00
N VAL A 276 -32.22 -14.22 -26.88
CA VAL A 276 -32.08 -13.06 -26.00
C VAL A 276 -31.64 -11.81 -26.78
N LYS A 277 -31.98 -10.65 -26.25
CA LYS A 277 -31.62 -9.33 -26.80
C LYS A 277 -30.68 -8.58 -25.87
N VAL A 278 -29.94 -7.59 -26.39
CA VAL A 278 -29.09 -6.71 -25.59
C VAL A 278 -29.95 -5.96 -24.57
N GLY A 279 -29.56 -6.02 -23.30
CA GLY A 279 -30.27 -5.38 -22.19
C GLY A 279 -31.45 -6.20 -21.65
N GLN A 280 -31.76 -7.37 -22.20
CA GLN A 280 -32.77 -8.26 -21.65
C GLN A 280 -32.30 -8.80 -20.29
N LYS A 281 -33.17 -8.76 -19.27
CA LYS A 281 -32.91 -9.41 -17.98
C LYS A 281 -32.86 -10.93 -18.17
N ILE A 282 -31.77 -11.55 -17.73
CA ILE A 282 -31.52 -13.00 -17.80
C ILE A 282 -31.26 -13.64 -16.44
N GLY A 283 -31.08 -12.83 -15.39
CA GLY A 283 -30.98 -13.29 -14.01
C GLY A 283 -31.71 -12.36 -13.07
N GLU A 284 -32.51 -12.94 -12.16
CA GLU A 284 -33.29 -12.23 -11.15
C GLU A 284 -32.54 -12.16 -9.82
N ALA A 285 -32.65 -11.03 -9.11
CA ALA A 285 -31.92 -10.82 -7.85
C ALA A 285 -32.40 -11.80 -6.76
N ALA A 286 -31.45 -12.43 -6.05
CA ALA A 286 -31.72 -13.41 -4.98
C ALA A 286 -31.63 -12.76 -3.59
N GLY A 287 -32.56 -11.85 -3.27
CA GLY A 287 -32.66 -11.19 -1.97
C GLY A 287 -32.08 -9.77 -1.93
N PHE A 288 -31.97 -9.20 -0.73
CA PHE A 288 -31.71 -7.76 -0.55
C PHE A 288 -30.33 -7.29 -1.04
N ILE A 289 -29.28 -8.09 -0.82
CA ILE A 289 -27.93 -7.81 -1.35
C ILE A 289 -27.71 -8.66 -2.60
N SER A 290 -28.42 -8.34 -3.67
CA SER A 290 -28.31 -8.97 -4.98
C SER A 290 -28.78 -7.97 -6.04
N ALA A 291 -28.47 -8.20 -7.32
CA ALA A 291 -28.86 -7.30 -8.40
C ALA A 291 -29.21 -8.08 -9.68
N PRO A 292 -30.19 -7.62 -10.48
CA PRO A 292 -30.50 -8.23 -11.76
C PRO A 292 -29.29 -8.34 -12.71
N VAL A 293 -29.30 -9.37 -13.54
CA VAL A 293 -28.26 -9.64 -14.54
C VAL A 293 -28.87 -9.61 -15.94
N HIS A 294 -28.18 -8.97 -16.87
CA HIS A 294 -28.67 -8.69 -18.23
C HIS A 294 -27.79 -9.32 -19.29
N SER A 295 -28.37 -9.64 -20.44
CA SER A 295 -27.60 -10.03 -21.61
C SER A 295 -26.87 -8.84 -22.22
N SER A 296 -25.57 -8.99 -22.46
CA SER A 296 -24.74 -7.97 -23.10
C SER A 296 -24.72 -8.06 -24.63
N VAL A 297 -25.28 -9.14 -25.19
CA VAL A 297 -25.39 -9.40 -26.64
C VAL A 297 -26.82 -9.81 -26.99
N SER A 298 -27.20 -9.70 -28.26
CA SER A 298 -28.31 -10.48 -28.81
C SER A 298 -27.80 -11.81 -29.35
N GLY A 299 -28.61 -12.85 -29.25
CA GLY A 299 -28.20 -14.19 -29.67
C GLY A 299 -29.00 -15.31 -29.01
N THR A 300 -28.38 -16.49 -28.93
CA THR A 300 -29.01 -17.71 -28.39
C THR A 300 -28.30 -18.18 -27.14
N VAL A 301 -29.08 -18.53 -26.10
CA VAL A 301 -28.55 -19.17 -24.89
C VAL A 301 -28.13 -20.60 -25.24
N VAL A 302 -26.83 -20.88 -25.16
CA VAL A 302 -26.26 -22.20 -25.50
C VAL A 302 -25.97 -23.05 -24.27
N ALA A 303 -25.81 -22.43 -23.09
CA ALA A 303 -25.66 -23.16 -21.84
C ALA A 303 -26.14 -22.33 -20.63
N VAL A 304 -26.62 -23.02 -19.60
CA VAL A 304 -26.89 -22.46 -18.26
C VAL A 304 -26.26 -23.42 -17.25
N GLU A 305 -25.02 -23.16 -16.87
CA GLU A 305 -24.18 -24.12 -16.14
C GLU A 305 -23.13 -23.42 -15.26
N PRO A 306 -22.51 -24.12 -14.29
CA PRO A 306 -21.39 -23.58 -13.54
C PRO A 306 -20.19 -23.25 -14.45
N ARG A 307 -19.60 -22.07 -14.27
CA ARG A 307 -18.36 -21.64 -14.93
C ARG A 307 -17.42 -20.98 -13.93
N MET A 308 -16.12 -21.07 -14.19
CA MET A 308 -15.09 -20.51 -13.31
C MET A 308 -15.27 -19.00 -13.11
N HIS A 309 -15.27 -18.57 -11.85
CA HIS A 309 -15.44 -17.16 -11.48
C HIS A 309 -14.09 -16.50 -11.17
N GLY A 310 -13.77 -15.40 -11.85
CA GLY A 310 -12.45 -14.77 -11.82
C GLY A 310 -11.94 -14.31 -10.44
N THR A 311 -12.84 -13.99 -9.49
CA THR A 311 -12.43 -13.53 -8.14
C THR A 311 -12.87 -14.41 -6.97
N ARG A 312 -13.65 -15.48 -7.21
CA ARG A 312 -14.15 -16.38 -6.14
C ARG A 312 -13.32 -17.66 -6.00
N GLY A 313 -12.56 -18.03 -7.04
CA GLY A 313 -11.76 -19.26 -7.05
C GLY A 313 -12.62 -20.54 -7.07
N SER A 314 -13.89 -20.42 -7.43
CA SER A 314 -14.85 -21.51 -7.55
C SER A 314 -15.74 -21.29 -8.78
N GLU A 315 -16.40 -22.34 -9.22
CA GLU A 315 -17.42 -22.22 -10.26
C GLU A 315 -18.72 -21.62 -9.69
N VAL A 316 -19.41 -20.87 -10.53
CA VAL A 316 -20.70 -20.25 -10.23
C VAL A 316 -21.60 -20.38 -11.46
N MET A 317 -22.90 -20.57 -11.25
CA MET A 317 -23.88 -20.55 -12.34
C MET A 317 -23.69 -19.34 -13.25
N ALA A 318 -23.66 -19.59 -14.56
CA ALA A 318 -23.53 -18.60 -15.60
C ALA A 318 -24.46 -18.94 -16.77
N VAL A 319 -24.81 -17.91 -17.55
CA VAL A 319 -25.54 -18.06 -18.81
C VAL A 319 -24.54 -17.81 -19.94
N VAL A 320 -24.40 -18.79 -20.83
CA VAL A 320 -23.53 -18.71 -22.01
C VAL A 320 -24.39 -18.38 -23.21
N ILE A 321 -24.03 -17.32 -23.93
CA ILE A 321 -24.81 -16.79 -25.05
C ILE A 321 -23.90 -16.71 -26.27
N GLU A 322 -24.29 -17.37 -27.35
CA GLU A 322 -23.68 -17.21 -28.67
C GLU A 322 -24.32 -16.00 -29.35
N SER A 323 -23.51 -15.00 -29.72
CA SER A 323 -24.00 -13.77 -30.31
C SER A 323 -24.39 -13.96 -31.77
N ASP A 324 -25.52 -13.35 -32.16
CA ASP A 324 -25.94 -13.27 -33.56
C ASP A 324 -25.26 -12.13 -34.34
N GLY A 325 -24.42 -11.32 -33.67
CA GLY A 325 -23.73 -10.15 -34.24
C GLY A 325 -24.64 -8.96 -34.56
N LYS A 326 -25.94 -9.03 -34.26
CA LYS A 326 -26.91 -7.98 -34.63
C LYS A 326 -27.03 -6.88 -33.60
N ASN A 327 -26.66 -7.15 -32.34
CA ASN A 327 -26.87 -6.26 -31.19
C ASN A 327 -28.31 -5.71 -31.11
N THR A 328 -29.30 -6.57 -31.37
CA THR A 328 -30.72 -6.17 -31.29
C THR A 328 -31.06 -5.80 -29.85
N LEU A 329 -31.53 -4.57 -29.63
CA LEU A 329 -31.91 -4.08 -28.31
C LEU A 329 -33.23 -4.71 -27.84
N HIS A 330 -33.32 -4.99 -26.55
CA HIS A 330 -34.56 -5.39 -25.91
C HIS A 330 -35.53 -4.21 -25.86
N GLU A 331 -36.83 -4.49 -25.96
CA GLU A 331 -37.90 -3.50 -26.03
C GLU A 331 -37.95 -2.56 -24.82
N SER A 332 -37.46 -3.02 -23.67
CA SER A 332 -37.37 -2.20 -22.45
C SER A 332 -36.25 -1.17 -22.46
N VAL A 333 -35.30 -1.25 -23.39
CA VAL A 333 -34.17 -0.31 -23.50
C VAL A 333 -34.67 0.95 -24.19
N GLN A 334 -35.24 1.86 -23.40
CA GLN A 334 -35.77 3.14 -23.83
C GLN A 334 -35.42 4.23 -22.80
N PRO A 335 -35.15 5.48 -23.24
CA PRO A 335 -34.96 6.61 -22.33
C PRO A 335 -36.10 6.75 -21.33
N HIS A 336 -35.78 7.00 -20.06
CA HIS A 336 -36.78 7.21 -19.00
C HIS A 336 -37.29 8.65 -18.92
N GLY A 337 -36.81 9.52 -19.81
CA GLY A 337 -37.20 10.94 -19.88
C GLY A 337 -36.24 11.86 -19.11
N GLU A 338 -36.66 13.12 -18.98
CA GLU A 338 -35.87 14.16 -18.29
C GLU A 338 -35.76 13.89 -16.79
N LEU A 339 -34.55 14.07 -16.25
CA LEU A 339 -34.26 13.81 -14.84
C LEU A 339 -35.18 14.59 -13.88
N ASP A 340 -35.55 15.82 -14.25
CA ASP A 340 -36.41 16.69 -13.43
C ASP A 340 -37.81 16.11 -13.20
N ASN A 341 -38.30 15.32 -14.15
CA ASN A 341 -39.63 14.71 -14.08
C ASN A 341 -39.65 13.39 -13.29
N LEU A 342 -38.49 12.76 -13.07
CA LEU A 342 -38.39 11.52 -12.32
C LEU A 342 -38.37 11.78 -10.82
N THR A 343 -39.15 11.04 -10.06
CA THR A 343 -39.12 11.03 -8.60
C THR A 343 -37.90 10.27 -8.07
N PRO A 344 -37.46 10.53 -6.82
CA PRO A 344 -36.39 9.75 -6.18
C PRO A 344 -36.59 8.24 -6.22
N ASP A 345 -37.81 7.74 -5.94
CA ASP A 345 -38.09 6.31 -5.95
C ASP A 345 -38.07 5.73 -7.37
N GLU A 346 -38.54 6.45 -8.40
CA GLU A 346 -38.42 6.02 -9.80
C GLU A 346 -36.96 5.88 -10.23
N ILE A 347 -36.09 6.83 -9.86
CA ILE A 347 -34.66 6.73 -10.16
C ILE A 347 -34.04 5.50 -9.47
N ILE A 348 -34.38 5.26 -8.20
CA ILE A 348 -33.89 4.09 -7.46
C ILE A 348 -34.36 2.78 -8.11
N ASP A 349 -35.60 2.74 -8.61
CA ASP A 349 -36.16 1.59 -9.30
C ASP A 349 -35.49 1.37 -10.66
N ILE A 350 -35.21 2.43 -11.43
CA ILE A 350 -34.41 2.35 -12.67
C ILE A 350 -33.03 1.76 -12.36
N ILE A 351 -32.34 2.24 -11.33
CA ILE A 351 -31.01 1.76 -10.93
C ILE A 351 -31.06 0.28 -10.52
N ARG A 352 -32.11 -0.12 -9.79
CA ARG A 352 -32.33 -1.52 -9.37
C ARG A 352 -32.56 -2.41 -10.58
N GLU A 353 -33.49 -2.06 -11.45
CA GLU A 353 -33.84 -2.86 -12.61
C GLU A 353 -32.70 -2.93 -13.63
N ALA A 354 -31.91 -1.86 -13.78
CA ALA A 354 -30.70 -1.84 -14.58
C ALA A 354 -29.58 -2.74 -14.02
N GLY A 355 -29.73 -3.24 -12.79
CA GLY A 355 -28.77 -4.11 -12.13
C GLY A 355 -27.45 -3.41 -11.82
N ILE A 356 -27.47 -2.12 -11.51
CA ILE A 356 -26.26 -1.35 -11.25
C ILE A 356 -25.69 -1.72 -9.87
N VAL A 357 -24.39 -1.96 -9.84
CA VAL A 357 -23.63 -2.28 -8.63
C VAL A 357 -22.42 -1.37 -8.55
N GLY A 358 -21.86 -1.19 -7.36
CA GLY A 358 -20.63 -0.44 -7.15
C GLY A 358 -19.46 -1.03 -7.95
N MET A 359 -19.02 -0.31 -8.99
CA MET A 359 -18.01 -0.77 -9.95
C MET A 359 -16.56 -0.57 -9.50
N GLY A 360 -16.34 -0.06 -8.28
CA GLY A 360 -15.02 -0.01 -7.62
C GLY A 360 -14.50 -1.36 -7.11
N GLY A 361 -15.17 -2.47 -7.43
CA GLY A 361 -14.69 -3.85 -7.19
C GLY A 361 -15.64 -4.71 -6.37
N ALA A 362 -16.17 -4.20 -5.25
CA ALA A 362 -16.96 -5.00 -4.31
C ALA A 362 -18.34 -5.43 -4.85
N GLY A 363 -18.90 -4.72 -5.84
CA GLY A 363 -20.19 -5.06 -6.43
C GLY A 363 -21.38 -4.94 -5.45
N PHE A 364 -21.36 -3.96 -4.55
CA PHE A 364 -22.52 -3.70 -3.69
C PHE A 364 -23.68 -3.08 -4.50
N PRO A 365 -24.93 -3.57 -4.41
CA PRO A 365 -26.05 -3.01 -5.18
C PRO A 365 -26.24 -1.50 -4.94
N THR A 366 -26.20 -0.71 -6.02
CA THR A 366 -26.20 0.76 -5.92
C THR A 366 -27.54 1.30 -5.40
N CYS A 367 -28.65 0.68 -5.78
CA CYS A 367 -29.99 1.07 -5.29
C CYS A 367 -30.14 0.95 -3.77
N VAL A 368 -29.44 0.01 -3.13
CA VAL A 368 -29.41 -0.14 -1.66
C VAL A 368 -28.61 0.99 -1.02
N LYS A 369 -27.49 1.35 -1.64
CA LYS A 369 -26.59 2.40 -1.13
C LYS A 369 -27.20 3.80 -1.23
N LEU A 370 -27.97 4.05 -2.30
CA LEU A 370 -28.64 5.32 -2.55
C LEU A 370 -29.97 5.49 -1.80
N LYS A 371 -30.37 4.50 -1.00
CA LYS A 371 -31.50 4.59 -0.06
C LYS A 371 -31.00 4.44 1.39
N PRO A 372 -30.14 5.36 1.87
CA PRO A 372 -29.52 5.23 3.18
C PRO A 372 -30.58 5.30 4.29
N ALA A 373 -30.39 4.51 5.36
CA ALA A 373 -31.26 4.53 6.53
C ALA A 373 -31.10 5.79 7.40
N LYS A 374 -30.07 6.60 7.12
CA LYS A 374 -29.72 7.83 7.83
C LYS A 374 -29.60 8.98 6.84
N PRO A 375 -29.88 10.23 7.26
CA PRO A 375 -29.67 11.40 6.41
C PRO A 375 -28.23 11.49 5.92
N VAL A 376 -28.07 11.92 4.67
CA VAL A 376 -26.78 12.13 4.02
C VAL A 376 -26.74 13.57 3.51
N ASP A 377 -25.69 14.30 3.85
CA ASP A 377 -25.50 15.70 3.42
C ASP A 377 -24.55 15.82 2.21
N THR A 378 -23.65 14.85 2.05
CA THR A 378 -22.59 14.91 1.03
C THR A 378 -22.46 13.61 0.23
N ILE A 379 -22.32 13.73 -1.09
CA ILE A 379 -21.95 12.65 -2.00
C ILE A 379 -20.49 12.82 -2.41
N LEU A 380 -19.67 11.79 -2.23
CA LEU A 380 -18.31 11.74 -2.75
C LEU A 380 -18.27 10.84 -3.98
N LEU A 381 -17.82 11.36 -5.13
CA LEU A 381 -17.46 10.53 -6.26
C LEU A 381 -15.99 10.16 -6.19
N ASN A 382 -15.72 8.87 -6.07
CA ASN A 382 -14.38 8.32 -6.02
C ASN A 382 -13.81 8.14 -7.43
N GLY A 383 -13.00 9.11 -7.87
CA GLY A 383 -12.20 9.10 -9.09
C GLY A 383 -10.70 8.95 -8.83
N CYS A 384 -10.29 8.47 -7.64
CA CYS A 384 -8.87 8.36 -7.29
C CYS A 384 -8.14 7.32 -8.15
N GLU A 385 -8.70 6.10 -8.28
CA GLU A 385 -8.04 4.98 -8.98
C GLU A 385 -6.59 4.74 -8.50
N CYS A 386 -6.44 4.57 -7.18
CA CYS A 386 -5.14 4.47 -6.53
C CYS A 386 -4.42 3.11 -6.74
N GLU A 387 -5.07 2.12 -7.37
CA GLU A 387 -4.39 0.88 -7.78
C GLU A 387 -3.36 1.21 -8.86
N PRO A 388 -2.10 0.77 -8.72
CA PRO A 388 -1.11 0.90 -9.79
C PRO A 388 -1.57 0.20 -11.07
N LEU A 389 -0.99 0.60 -12.20
CA LEU A 389 -1.26 0.15 -13.57
C LEU A 389 -2.64 0.52 -14.12
N LEU A 390 -3.71 0.52 -13.30
CA LEU A 390 -5.07 0.75 -13.79
C LEU A 390 -5.32 2.21 -14.16
N THR A 391 -6.03 2.43 -15.28
CA THR A 391 -6.33 3.77 -15.83
C THR A 391 -7.78 3.86 -16.35
N ALA A 392 -8.65 2.92 -15.99
CA ALA A 392 -10.01 2.80 -16.51
C ALA A 392 -10.86 3.97 -16.05
N ASP A 393 -10.82 4.28 -14.76
CA ASP A 393 -11.58 5.38 -14.18
C ASP A 393 -11.02 6.74 -14.63
N HIS A 394 -9.71 6.85 -14.84
CA HIS A 394 -9.10 8.04 -15.47
C HIS A 394 -9.68 8.30 -16.86
N ARG A 395 -9.82 7.28 -17.72
CA ARG A 395 -10.50 7.44 -19.01
C ARG A 395 -11.98 7.76 -18.84
N VAL A 396 -12.69 7.16 -17.88
CA VAL A 396 -14.10 7.49 -17.69
C VAL A 396 -14.29 8.97 -17.30
N LEU A 397 -13.41 9.54 -16.49
CA LEU A 397 -13.40 10.98 -16.17
C LEU A 397 -13.24 11.87 -17.41
N LEU A 398 -12.39 11.47 -18.38
CA LEU A 398 -12.10 12.26 -19.57
C LEU A 398 -13.17 12.10 -20.66
N GLU A 399 -13.56 10.87 -20.97
CA GLU A 399 -14.47 10.57 -22.07
C GLU A 399 -15.96 10.69 -21.73
N TYR A 400 -16.34 10.58 -20.45
CA TYR A 400 -17.75 10.58 -20.01
C TYR A 400 -18.04 11.65 -18.95
N ALA A 401 -17.31 12.77 -18.99
CA ALA A 401 -17.46 13.85 -18.01
C ALA A 401 -18.93 14.32 -17.85
N ASP A 402 -19.65 14.53 -18.97
CA ASP A 402 -21.05 14.98 -18.94
C ASP A 402 -21.99 13.94 -18.32
N ASP A 403 -21.77 12.65 -18.62
CA ASP A 403 -22.54 11.55 -18.03
C ASP A 403 -22.30 11.42 -16.53
N ILE A 404 -21.05 11.64 -16.08
CA ILE A 404 -20.73 11.65 -14.64
C ILE A 404 -21.47 12.80 -13.95
N ILE A 405 -21.49 13.99 -14.53
CA ILE A 405 -22.23 15.14 -13.97
C ILE A 405 -23.73 14.84 -13.95
N PHE A 406 -24.30 14.28 -15.02
CA PHE A 406 -25.71 13.89 -15.06
C PHE A 406 -26.03 12.86 -13.97
N GLY A 407 -25.23 11.80 -13.86
CA GLY A 407 -25.41 10.77 -12.85
C GLY A 407 -25.28 11.33 -11.43
N LEU A 408 -24.37 12.29 -11.18
CA LEU A 408 -24.23 12.93 -9.88
C LEU A 408 -25.49 13.73 -9.51
N LYS A 409 -26.10 14.44 -10.48
CA LYS A 409 -27.39 15.10 -10.27
C LYS A 409 -28.48 14.10 -9.87
N ALA A 410 -28.53 12.95 -10.54
CA ALA A 410 -29.47 11.89 -10.20
C ALA A 410 -29.25 11.35 -8.78
N VAL A 411 -27.99 11.10 -8.40
CA VAL A 411 -27.62 10.63 -7.05
C VAL A 411 -27.98 11.66 -5.96
N LEU A 412 -27.70 12.94 -6.18
CA LEU A 412 -28.10 14.02 -5.25
C LEU A 412 -29.63 14.06 -5.09
N LYS A 413 -30.38 13.94 -6.20
CA LYS A 413 -31.84 13.91 -6.18
C LYS A 413 -32.39 12.70 -5.39
N THR A 414 -31.80 11.51 -5.54
CA THR A 414 -32.25 10.31 -4.83
C THR A 414 -31.97 10.34 -3.33
N THR A 415 -30.83 10.91 -2.95
CA THR A 415 -30.36 10.89 -1.56
C THR A 415 -30.83 12.10 -0.76
N GLY A 416 -31.20 13.19 -1.44
CA GLY A 416 -31.49 14.47 -0.82
C GLY A 416 -30.25 15.20 -0.31
N ALA A 417 -29.05 14.73 -0.66
CA ALA A 417 -27.80 15.35 -0.24
C ALA A 417 -27.63 16.74 -0.90
N GLU A 418 -27.06 17.67 -0.15
CA GLU A 418 -26.93 19.06 -0.57
C GLU A 418 -25.70 19.28 -1.46
N LYS A 419 -24.63 18.49 -1.26
CA LYS A 419 -23.33 18.70 -1.90
C LYS A 419 -22.79 17.46 -2.60
N GLY A 420 -22.26 17.63 -3.81
CA GLY A 420 -21.49 16.62 -4.55
C GLY A 420 -20.02 16.99 -4.66
N ILE A 421 -19.10 16.07 -4.34
CA ILE A 421 -17.65 16.30 -4.42
C ILE A 421 -17.02 15.21 -5.27
N ILE A 422 -16.36 15.59 -6.35
CA ILE A 422 -15.63 14.67 -7.23
C ILE A 422 -14.17 14.63 -6.78
N VAL A 423 -13.73 13.49 -6.28
CA VAL A 423 -12.40 13.34 -5.68
C VAL A 423 -11.46 12.69 -6.68
N ILE A 424 -10.40 13.41 -7.06
CA ILE A 424 -9.42 12.98 -8.07
C ILE A 424 -8.02 13.12 -7.47
N GLU A 425 -7.14 12.16 -7.71
CA GLU A 425 -5.74 12.24 -7.28
C GLU A 425 -4.93 13.22 -8.15
N ASP A 426 -3.95 13.90 -7.55
CA ASP A 426 -3.10 14.93 -8.18
C ASP A 426 -2.24 14.43 -9.37
N ASN A 427 -2.14 13.12 -9.55
CA ASN A 427 -1.50 12.49 -10.70
C ASN A 427 -2.34 12.52 -12.00
N LYS A 428 -3.56 13.09 -11.99
CA LYS A 428 -4.46 13.17 -13.17
C LYS A 428 -4.82 14.63 -13.50
N PRO A 429 -3.83 15.48 -13.85
CA PRO A 429 -4.05 16.92 -14.02
C PRO A 429 -5.07 17.26 -15.12
N ASP A 430 -5.12 16.46 -16.19
CA ASP A 430 -6.07 16.60 -17.30
C ASP A 430 -7.53 16.35 -16.88
N ALA A 431 -7.77 15.30 -16.10
CA ALA A 431 -9.10 15.00 -15.55
C ALA A 431 -9.52 16.05 -14.52
N ILE A 432 -8.59 16.54 -13.69
CA ILE A 432 -8.86 17.62 -12.73
C ILE A 432 -9.31 18.88 -13.47
N GLU A 433 -8.54 19.34 -14.47
CA GLU A 433 -8.86 20.53 -15.25
C GLU A 433 -10.23 20.41 -15.92
N LEU A 434 -10.48 19.27 -16.58
CA LEU A 434 -11.76 19.02 -17.26
C LEU A 434 -12.93 19.03 -16.28
N MET A 435 -12.85 18.29 -15.18
CA MET A 435 -13.96 18.17 -14.23
C MET A 435 -14.20 19.49 -13.49
N GLN A 436 -13.15 20.25 -13.16
CA GLN A 436 -13.29 21.59 -12.58
C GLN A 436 -14.06 22.52 -13.53
N LYS A 437 -13.73 22.50 -14.81
CA LYS A 437 -14.45 23.26 -15.83
C LYS A 437 -15.92 22.85 -15.94
N LYS A 438 -16.22 21.55 -15.84
CA LYS A 438 -17.59 21.01 -15.93
C LYS A 438 -18.48 21.39 -14.73
N VAL A 439 -17.90 21.56 -13.54
CA VAL A 439 -18.65 21.91 -12.33
C VAL A 439 -18.62 23.40 -11.97
N ALA A 440 -17.84 24.21 -12.69
CA ALA A 440 -17.63 25.63 -12.35
C ALA A 440 -18.93 26.44 -12.18
N ASP A 441 -19.95 26.16 -13.01
CA ASP A 441 -21.25 26.84 -12.98
C ASP A 441 -22.33 26.05 -12.21
N ILE A 442 -21.95 24.97 -11.51
CA ILE A 442 -22.87 24.12 -10.74
C ILE A 442 -22.61 24.36 -9.25
N GLY A 443 -23.40 25.27 -8.65
CA GLY A 443 -23.10 25.83 -7.32
C GLY A 443 -23.01 24.85 -6.14
N ASN A 444 -23.49 23.61 -6.28
CA ASN A 444 -23.43 22.58 -5.23
C ASN A 444 -22.51 21.39 -5.57
N MET A 445 -21.66 21.53 -6.59
CA MET A 445 -20.67 20.54 -6.98
C MET A 445 -19.26 21.12 -6.99
N GLU A 446 -18.27 20.33 -6.58
CA GLU A 446 -16.86 20.74 -6.64
C GLU A 446 -15.93 19.56 -6.95
N VAL A 447 -14.71 19.85 -7.36
CA VAL A 447 -13.62 18.87 -7.48
C VAL A 447 -12.68 19.03 -6.29
N PHE A 448 -12.41 17.94 -5.58
CA PHE A 448 -11.39 17.88 -4.54
C PHE A 448 -10.15 17.14 -5.07
N VAL A 449 -9.00 17.81 -5.07
CA VAL A 449 -7.72 17.22 -5.48
C VAL A 449 -7.08 16.55 -4.26
N ALA A 450 -6.99 15.21 -4.29
CA ALA A 450 -6.33 14.42 -3.26
C ALA A 450 -4.86 14.19 -3.61
N LYS A 451 -3.99 14.10 -2.60
CA LYS A 451 -2.59 13.73 -2.78
C LYS A 451 -2.52 12.25 -3.14
N THR A 452 -1.75 11.88 -4.16
CA THR A 452 -1.61 10.48 -4.58
C THR A 452 -1.04 9.62 -3.45
N LYS A 453 -1.83 8.64 -2.99
CA LYS A 453 -1.46 7.76 -1.87
C LYS A 453 -2.28 6.49 -1.91
N TYR A 454 -1.69 5.33 -1.67
CA TYR A 454 -2.48 4.10 -1.56
C TYR A 454 -2.83 3.82 -0.08
N PRO A 455 -4.09 3.46 0.29
CA PRO A 455 -5.27 3.29 -0.55
C PRO A 455 -6.23 4.50 -0.44
N GLN A 456 -5.92 5.62 -1.10
CA GLN A 456 -6.72 6.86 -1.04
C GLN A 456 -8.17 6.63 -1.47
N GLY A 457 -8.40 5.76 -2.46
CA GLY A 457 -9.72 5.36 -2.94
C GLY A 457 -10.50 4.41 -2.02
N ALA A 458 -9.94 3.97 -0.88
CA ALA A 458 -10.72 3.20 0.09
C ALA A 458 -11.75 4.12 0.77
N GLU A 459 -13.00 3.69 0.83
CA GLU A 459 -14.14 4.53 1.23
C GLU A 459 -13.94 5.26 2.57
N LYS A 460 -13.56 4.55 3.64
CA LYS A 460 -13.30 5.16 4.97
C LYS A 460 -12.15 6.15 4.94
N THR A 461 -11.13 5.86 4.12
CA THR A 461 -9.95 6.70 3.95
C THR A 461 -10.27 7.97 3.17
N LEU A 462 -11.08 7.86 2.11
CA LEU A 462 -11.53 8.97 1.28
C LEU A 462 -12.38 9.94 2.10
N ILE A 463 -13.33 9.43 2.90
CA ILE A 463 -14.17 10.25 3.80
C ILE A 463 -13.30 11.01 4.80
N LYS A 464 -12.32 10.34 5.43
CA LYS A 464 -11.39 11.00 6.36
C LYS A 464 -10.56 12.08 5.67
N ARG A 465 -10.06 11.83 4.45
CA ARG A 465 -9.25 12.81 3.69
C ARG A 465 -10.06 14.06 3.33
N VAL A 466 -11.26 13.88 2.80
CA VAL A 466 -12.05 14.99 2.23
C VAL A 466 -12.81 15.73 3.32
N MET A 467 -13.39 15.00 4.28
CA MET A 467 -14.34 15.56 5.24
C MET A 467 -13.82 15.59 6.69
N GLY A 468 -12.70 14.93 6.99
CA GLY A 468 -12.23 14.75 8.38
C GLY A 468 -13.15 13.87 9.24
N ARG A 469 -14.20 13.26 8.66
CA ARG A 469 -15.16 12.40 9.37
C ARG A 469 -14.62 10.97 9.47
N ILE A 470 -14.90 10.29 10.59
CA ILE A 470 -14.43 8.91 10.83
C ILE A 470 -15.63 7.97 10.88
N VAL A 471 -15.69 7.02 9.93
CA VAL A 471 -16.72 5.97 9.94
C VAL A 471 -16.46 5.03 11.14
N PRO A 472 -17.43 4.82 12.03
CA PRO A 472 -17.24 3.96 13.20
C PRO A 472 -16.96 2.50 12.82
N SER A 473 -16.36 1.75 13.74
CA SER A 473 -16.17 0.31 13.60
C SER A 473 -17.53 -0.37 13.38
N GLY A 474 -17.61 -1.28 12.40
CA GLY A 474 -18.86 -1.91 11.96
C GLY A 474 -19.90 -0.98 11.31
N GLY A 475 -19.64 0.33 11.25
CA GLY A 475 -20.53 1.32 10.64
C GLY A 475 -20.38 1.48 9.14
N LEU A 476 -21.31 2.23 8.56
CA LEU A 476 -21.40 2.60 7.15
C LEU A 476 -21.11 4.10 6.96
N PRO A 477 -20.70 4.54 5.75
CA PRO A 477 -20.56 5.95 5.40
C PRO A 477 -21.75 6.84 5.79
N ALA A 478 -22.97 6.31 5.66
CA ALA A 478 -24.19 7.02 6.05
C ALA A 478 -24.25 7.34 7.55
N ASP A 479 -23.51 6.63 8.40
CA ASP A 479 -23.39 6.94 9.83
C ASP A 479 -22.68 8.28 10.10
N VAL A 480 -21.96 8.79 9.10
CA VAL A 480 -21.29 10.09 9.14
C VAL A 480 -21.81 11.04 8.06
N GLY A 481 -23.02 10.80 7.53
CA GLY A 481 -23.70 11.70 6.59
C GLY A 481 -23.12 11.70 5.18
N VAL A 482 -22.45 10.62 4.75
CA VAL A 482 -21.78 10.54 3.44
C VAL A 482 -22.21 9.31 2.66
N VAL A 483 -22.31 9.42 1.33
CA VAL A 483 -22.32 8.29 0.39
C VAL A 483 -21.14 8.42 -0.57
N VAL A 484 -20.41 7.34 -0.84
CA VAL A 484 -19.19 7.38 -1.66
C VAL A 484 -19.31 6.49 -2.89
N ASP A 485 -19.65 6.99 -4.07
CA ASP A 485 -19.77 6.16 -5.27
C ASP A 485 -18.59 6.29 -6.23
N ASN A 486 -18.23 5.17 -6.87
CA ASN A 486 -17.21 5.19 -7.92
C ASN A 486 -17.76 5.90 -9.17
N ILE A 487 -16.91 6.66 -9.85
CA ILE A 487 -17.30 7.46 -11.03
C ILE A 487 -17.91 6.60 -12.15
N SER A 488 -17.40 5.38 -12.38
CA SER A 488 -17.97 4.49 -13.38
C SER A 488 -19.39 4.06 -12.99
N THR A 489 -19.66 3.81 -11.70
CA THR A 489 -21.02 3.49 -11.21
C THR A 489 -21.99 4.62 -11.56
N VAL A 490 -21.57 5.87 -11.36
CA VAL A 490 -22.41 7.04 -11.62
C VAL A 490 -22.64 7.26 -13.11
N LYS A 491 -21.62 7.01 -13.94
CA LYS A 491 -21.78 6.94 -15.40
C LYS A 491 -22.82 5.89 -15.80
N ALA A 492 -22.81 4.70 -15.19
CA ALA A 492 -23.83 3.68 -15.48
C ALA A 492 -25.26 4.08 -15.05
N ILE A 493 -25.40 4.89 -13.98
CA ILE A 493 -26.70 5.49 -13.62
C ILE A 493 -27.18 6.42 -14.74
N SER A 494 -26.27 7.23 -15.29
CA SER A 494 -26.55 8.11 -16.42
C SER A 494 -27.06 7.32 -17.63
N ASP A 495 -26.36 6.25 -18.03
CA ASP A 495 -26.76 5.40 -19.14
C ASP A 495 -28.17 4.81 -18.94
N ALA A 496 -28.42 4.27 -17.74
CA ALA A 496 -29.69 3.65 -17.41
C ALA A 496 -30.87 4.62 -17.49
N ILE A 497 -30.68 5.88 -17.09
CA ILE A 497 -31.75 6.90 -17.14
C ILE A 497 -31.90 7.45 -18.56
N GLN A 498 -30.80 7.92 -19.17
CA GLN A 498 -30.84 8.65 -20.44
C GLN A 498 -31.16 7.75 -21.63
N THR A 499 -30.75 6.47 -21.59
CA THR A 499 -30.89 5.54 -22.72
C THR A 499 -31.76 4.32 -22.41
N GLY A 500 -32.01 4.04 -21.13
CA GLY A 500 -32.62 2.78 -20.70
C GLY A 500 -31.67 1.59 -20.71
N MET A 501 -30.38 1.80 -21.02
CA MET A 501 -29.41 0.71 -21.12
C MET A 501 -29.04 0.21 -19.71
N PRO A 502 -29.32 -1.08 -19.38
CA PRO A 502 -28.87 -1.64 -18.12
C PRO A 502 -27.35 -1.84 -18.12
N LEU A 503 -26.78 -2.19 -16.96
CA LEU A 503 -25.33 -2.42 -16.86
C LEU A 503 -24.91 -3.69 -17.61
N VAL A 504 -24.58 -3.52 -18.89
CA VAL A 504 -24.13 -4.56 -19.84
C VAL A 504 -22.72 -4.33 -20.37
N GLU A 505 -22.19 -3.11 -20.22
CA GLU A 505 -20.85 -2.72 -20.64
C GLU A 505 -20.13 -2.00 -19.50
N ARG A 506 -18.80 -2.08 -19.49
CA ARG A 506 -17.97 -1.27 -18.59
C ARG A 506 -16.63 -0.92 -19.22
N VAL A 507 -15.98 0.12 -18.70
CA VAL A 507 -14.58 0.38 -19.01
C VAL A 507 -13.69 -0.51 -18.17
N ALA A 508 -12.66 -1.09 -18.80
CA ALA A 508 -11.62 -1.88 -18.15
C ALA A 508 -10.25 -1.62 -18.77
N THR A 509 -9.20 -1.64 -17.94
CA THR A 509 -7.80 -1.55 -18.40
C THR A 509 -7.22 -2.95 -18.62
N VAL A 510 -6.50 -3.16 -19.73
CA VAL A 510 -5.64 -4.34 -19.94
C VAL A 510 -4.21 -3.84 -20.08
N THR A 511 -3.33 -4.20 -19.14
CA THR A 511 -2.02 -3.52 -19.01
C THR A 511 -0.98 -4.34 -18.23
N GLY A 512 0.19 -3.76 -17.97
CA GLY A 512 1.34 -4.36 -17.30
C GLY A 512 2.49 -4.66 -18.26
N GLU A 513 3.71 -4.78 -17.74
CA GLU A 513 4.92 -4.99 -18.53
C GLU A 513 4.91 -6.26 -19.39
N LYS A 514 4.02 -7.22 -19.09
CA LYS A 514 3.87 -8.46 -19.85
C LYS A 514 2.78 -8.41 -20.92
N ILE A 515 2.09 -7.29 -21.15
CA ILE A 515 1.13 -7.11 -22.26
C ILE A 515 1.78 -6.39 -23.43
N LYS A 516 1.67 -6.94 -24.66
CA LYS A 516 2.28 -6.31 -25.85
C LYS A 516 1.64 -4.97 -26.23
N ASN A 517 0.32 -4.89 -26.25
CA ASN A 517 -0.43 -3.69 -26.64
C ASN A 517 -1.43 -3.31 -25.54
N PRO A 518 -0.98 -2.66 -24.45
CA PRO A 518 -1.85 -2.25 -23.36
C PRO A 518 -2.89 -1.21 -23.82
N GLY A 519 -3.98 -1.08 -23.06
CA GLY A 519 -5.01 -0.09 -23.36
C GLY A 519 -6.23 -0.13 -22.45
N ASN A 520 -7.14 0.81 -22.70
CA ASN A 520 -8.42 0.92 -22.01
C ASN A 520 -9.55 0.63 -22.98
N PHE A 521 -10.51 -0.20 -22.57
CA PHE A 521 -11.54 -0.71 -23.45
C PHE A 521 -12.94 -0.61 -22.84
N VAL A 522 -13.92 -0.17 -23.62
CA VAL A 522 -15.34 -0.43 -23.35
C VAL A 522 -15.62 -1.87 -23.74
N ILE A 523 -15.90 -2.70 -22.75
CA ILE A 523 -16.10 -4.14 -22.91
C ILE A 523 -17.52 -4.53 -22.54
N LYS A 524 -18.07 -5.51 -23.24
CA LYS A 524 -19.32 -6.18 -22.85
C LYS A 524 -19.08 -7.10 -21.67
N ILE A 525 -19.97 -7.07 -20.69
CA ILE A 525 -19.95 -7.99 -19.55
C ILE A 525 -20.09 -9.42 -20.08
N GLY A 526 -19.25 -10.32 -19.58
CA GLY A 526 -19.14 -11.70 -20.04
C GLY A 526 -18.08 -11.95 -21.12
N THR A 527 -17.41 -10.91 -21.62
CA THR A 527 -16.22 -11.06 -22.49
C THR A 527 -15.13 -11.84 -21.76
N SER A 528 -14.48 -12.78 -22.45
CA SER A 528 -13.42 -13.61 -21.87
C SER A 528 -12.14 -12.81 -21.62
N VAL A 529 -11.45 -13.07 -20.51
CA VAL A 529 -10.10 -12.53 -20.25
C VAL A 529 -9.10 -12.97 -21.33
N ARG A 530 -9.24 -14.20 -21.85
CA ARG A 530 -8.42 -14.69 -22.96
C ARG A 530 -8.56 -13.80 -24.20
N GLU A 531 -9.79 -13.49 -24.60
CA GLU A 531 -10.04 -12.65 -25.79
C GLU A 531 -9.46 -11.25 -25.64
N LEU A 532 -9.53 -10.67 -24.44
CA LEU A 532 -8.91 -9.36 -24.15
C LEU A 532 -7.39 -9.40 -24.32
N ILE A 533 -6.74 -10.44 -23.79
CA ILE A 533 -5.29 -10.61 -23.87
C ILE A 533 -4.86 -10.87 -25.32
N ASP A 534 -5.58 -11.74 -26.03
CA ASP A 534 -5.31 -12.05 -27.44
C ASP A 534 -5.45 -10.81 -28.32
N TYR A 535 -6.47 -9.99 -28.09
CA TYR A 535 -6.65 -8.71 -28.77
C TYR A 535 -5.51 -7.72 -28.49
N CYS A 536 -4.95 -7.76 -27.28
CA CYS A 536 -3.76 -6.97 -26.93
C CYS A 536 -2.45 -7.57 -27.49
N GLY A 537 -2.52 -8.62 -28.30
CA GLY A 537 -1.35 -9.26 -28.94
C GLY A 537 -0.69 -10.36 -28.09
N GLY A 538 -1.33 -10.77 -27.00
CA GLY A 538 -0.81 -11.76 -26.06
C GLY A 538 0.30 -11.22 -25.14
N PHE A 539 1.05 -12.16 -24.54
CA PHE A 539 2.13 -11.84 -23.61
C PHE A 539 3.46 -11.59 -24.31
N THR A 540 4.31 -10.78 -23.70
CA THR A 540 5.67 -10.52 -24.19
C THR A 540 6.58 -11.75 -24.08
N ASP A 541 6.37 -12.59 -23.05
CA ASP A 541 7.05 -13.86 -22.80
C ASP A 541 6.16 -14.82 -21.96
N ASP A 542 6.66 -16.02 -21.66
CA ASP A 542 5.92 -17.07 -20.94
C ASP A 542 5.91 -16.89 -19.41
N ASP A 543 6.75 -16.02 -18.85
CA ASP A 543 6.89 -15.82 -17.40
C ASP A 543 5.97 -14.70 -16.92
N VAL A 544 4.69 -15.06 -16.72
CA VAL A 544 3.61 -14.10 -16.51
C VAL A 544 2.68 -14.47 -15.37
N LEU A 545 2.41 -13.48 -14.51
CA LEU A 545 1.35 -13.51 -13.52
C LEU A 545 0.19 -12.63 -13.97
N VAL A 546 -0.94 -13.26 -14.30
CA VAL A 546 -2.18 -12.53 -14.65
C VAL A 546 -3.03 -12.32 -13.40
N LYS A 547 -3.48 -11.09 -13.18
CA LYS A 547 -4.44 -10.74 -12.13
C LYS A 547 -5.65 -10.02 -12.68
N MET A 548 -6.83 -10.32 -12.12
CA MET A 548 -8.03 -9.52 -12.27
C MET A 548 -8.07 -8.43 -11.20
N GLY A 549 -8.07 -7.17 -11.62
CA GLY A 549 -7.88 -5.98 -10.79
C GLY A 549 -6.43 -5.48 -10.81
N GLY A 550 -6.08 -4.63 -9.84
CA GLY A 550 -4.73 -4.05 -9.73
C GLY A 550 -3.73 -4.93 -8.98
N PRO A 551 -2.45 -4.55 -8.90
CA PRO A 551 -1.42 -5.37 -8.28
C PRO A 551 -1.60 -5.53 -6.77
N MET A 552 -2.24 -4.55 -6.10
CA MET A 552 -2.41 -4.56 -4.65
C MET A 552 -3.55 -5.49 -4.25
N MET A 553 -4.78 -5.27 -4.72
CA MET A 553 -5.96 -6.03 -4.31
C MET A 553 -6.39 -7.11 -5.29
N GLY A 554 -5.85 -7.12 -6.52
CA GLY A 554 -6.25 -8.05 -7.57
C GLY A 554 -6.07 -9.52 -7.21
N PHE A 555 -6.81 -10.34 -7.94
CA PHE A 555 -6.91 -11.78 -7.77
C PHE A 555 -6.08 -12.48 -8.85
N PRO A 556 -5.09 -13.31 -8.48
CA PRO A 556 -4.37 -14.12 -9.46
C PRO A 556 -5.33 -15.08 -10.15
N LEU A 557 -5.19 -15.20 -11.47
CA LEU A 557 -6.02 -16.09 -12.29
C LEU A 557 -5.27 -17.39 -12.59
N ASN A 558 -5.92 -18.52 -12.30
CA ASN A 558 -5.39 -19.84 -12.65
C ASN A 558 -5.74 -20.28 -14.08
N THR A 559 -6.66 -19.56 -14.73
CA THR A 559 -7.06 -19.74 -16.13
C THR A 559 -7.52 -18.41 -16.70
N LEU A 560 -7.32 -18.21 -18.01
CA LEU A 560 -7.81 -17.05 -18.75
C LEU A 560 -9.26 -17.22 -19.22
N ASP A 561 -9.82 -18.43 -19.08
CA ASP A 561 -11.20 -18.76 -19.45
C ASP A 561 -12.18 -18.37 -18.34
N VAL A 562 -12.10 -17.10 -17.94
CA VAL A 562 -12.99 -16.46 -16.97
C VAL A 562 -13.60 -15.20 -17.58
N PRO A 563 -14.86 -14.88 -17.26
CA PRO A 563 -15.51 -13.71 -17.81
C PRO A 563 -15.16 -12.43 -17.06
N MET A 564 -15.16 -11.31 -17.79
CA MET A 564 -15.23 -9.97 -17.21
C MET A 564 -16.61 -9.72 -16.62
N MET A 565 -16.64 -9.11 -15.44
CA MET A 565 -17.87 -8.89 -14.66
C MET A 565 -18.07 -7.40 -14.38
N LYS A 566 -19.26 -7.04 -13.86
CA LYS A 566 -19.58 -5.67 -13.40
C LYS A 566 -18.52 -5.07 -12.48
N GLY A 567 -17.88 -5.86 -11.63
CA GLY A 567 -16.82 -5.43 -10.71
C GLY A 567 -15.37 -5.49 -11.26
N SER A 568 -15.15 -6.00 -12.47
CA SER A 568 -13.81 -6.24 -13.02
C SER A 568 -13.28 -5.00 -13.76
N ASN A 569 -12.52 -4.14 -13.08
CA ASN A 569 -12.02 -2.88 -13.65
C ASN A 569 -10.69 -2.97 -14.42
N GLY A 570 -10.02 -4.12 -14.36
CA GLY A 570 -8.87 -4.35 -15.22
C GLY A 570 -8.32 -5.76 -15.15
N ILE A 571 -7.44 -6.06 -16.10
CA ILE A 571 -6.60 -7.24 -16.18
C ILE A 571 -5.17 -6.75 -16.29
N ILE A 572 -4.31 -7.21 -15.38
CA ILE A 572 -2.88 -6.92 -15.45
C ILE A 572 -2.10 -8.21 -15.72
N ALA A 573 -1.05 -8.10 -16.54
CA ALA A 573 -0.05 -9.14 -16.71
C ALA A 573 1.31 -8.58 -16.30
N VAL A 574 1.86 -9.13 -15.23
CA VAL A 574 3.07 -8.64 -14.56
C VAL A 574 4.06 -9.78 -14.31
N GLU A 575 5.28 -9.44 -13.97
CA GLU A 575 6.27 -10.41 -13.50
C GLU A 575 5.78 -11.14 -12.24
N PRO A 576 5.94 -12.47 -12.15
CA PRO A 576 5.69 -13.21 -10.92
C PRO A 576 6.60 -12.74 -9.77
N ASP A 577 6.02 -12.49 -8.59
CA ASP A 577 6.82 -12.22 -7.39
C ASP A 577 7.37 -13.55 -6.83
N GLU A 578 8.61 -13.88 -7.15
CA GLU A 578 9.30 -15.08 -6.65
C GLU A 578 9.84 -14.94 -5.21
N THR A 579 9.59 -13.80 -4.54
CA THR A 579 10.16 -13.57 -3.21
C THR A 579 9.56 -14.53 -2.18
N LYS A 580 10.44 -15.31 -1.52
CA LYS A 580 10.04 -16.33 -0.55
C LYS A 580 9.75 -15.71 0.82
N GLU A 581 8.68 -16.18 1.46
CA GLU A 581 8.39 -15.86 2.86
C GLU A 581 9.61 -16.15 3.75
N GLN A 582 9.95 -15.20 4.61
CA GLN A 582 10.97 -15.31 5.63
C GLN A 582 10.34 -15.17 7.03
N PRO A 583 11.00 -15.64 8.09
CA PRO A 583 10.51 -15.42 9.46
C PRO A 583 10.28 -13.94 9.77
N CYS A 584 9.20 -13.64 10.49
CA CYS A 584 8.88 -12.28 10.93
C CYS A 584 9.96 -11.71 11.83
N ILE A 585 10.55 -10.59 11.42
CA ILE A 585 11.53 -9.85 12.24
C ILE A 585 10.88 -8.84 13.18
N LYS A 586 9.55 -8.74 13.28
CA LYS A 586 8.86 -7.80 14.20
C LYS A 586 9.31 -6.34 14.06
N CYS A 587 9.56 -5.89 12.83
CA CYS A 587 10.03 -4.53 12.55
C CYS A 587 8.98 -3.42 12.73
N GLY A 588 7.70 -3.75 12.96
CA GLY A 588 6.62 -2.77 13.14
C GLY A 588 6.05 -2.15 11.85
N ARG A 589 6.74 -2.26 10.70
CA ARG A 589 6.32 -1.63 9.43
C ARG A 589 4.87 -1.88 9.02
N CYS A 590 4.37 -3.10 9.22
CA CYS A 590 2.98 -3.44 8.89
C CYS A 590 1.94 -2.65 9.72
N VAL A 591 2.29 -2.22 10.93
CA VAL A 591 1.48 -1.36 11.81
C VAL A 591 1.57 0.09 11.32
N ASP A 592 2.78 0.52 10.95
CA ASP A 592 3.05 1.88 10.48
C ASP A 592 2.26 2.29 9.24
N VAL A 593 1.98 1.32 8.36
CA VAL A 593 1.27 1.54 7.10
C VAL A 593 -0.21 1.16 7.16
N CYS A 594 -0.74 0.70 8.30
CA CYS A 594 -2.14 0.31 8.36
C CYS A 594 -3.05 1.54 8.39
N PRO A 595 -3.86 1.80 7.34
CA PRO A 595 -4.71 2.98 7.32
C PRO A 595 -5.87 2.93 8.32
N MET A 596 -6.23 1.72 8.77
CA MET A 596 -7.25 1.48 9.78
C MET A 596 -6.66 1.43 11.21
N GLU A 597 -5.37 1.79 11.37
CA GLU A 597 -4.70 1.87 12.67
C GLU A 597 -4.69 0.52 13.44
N LEU A 598 -4.79 -0.59 12.71
CA LEU A 598 -4.73 -1.96 13.26
C LEU A 598 -3.27 -2.41 13.45
N SER A 599 -3.08 -3.57 14.08
CA SER A 599 -1.76 -4.19 14.26
C SER A 599 -1.62 -5.54 13.54
N PRO A 600 -1.33 -5.55 12.22
CA PRO A 600 -1.38 -6.76 11.40
C PRO A 600 -0.43 -7.88 11.83
N LEU A 601 0.69 -7.56 12.51
CA LEU A 601 1.61 -8.57 13.02
C LEU A 601 0.94 -9.56 13.98
N TYR A 602 -0.03 -9.09 14.77
CA TYR A 602 -0.75 -9.94 15.73
C TYR A 602 -1.78 -10.81 15.03
N PHE A 603 -2.40 -10.33 13.95
CA PHE A 603 -3.30 -11.16 13.13
C PHE A 603 -2.59 -12.37 12.54
N VAL A 604 -1.34 -12.22 12.07
CA VAL A 604 -0.53 -13.36 11.62
C VAL A 604 -0.27 -14.33 12.78
N LYS A 605 0.10 -13.81 13.95
CA LYS A 605 0.35 -14.65 15.14
C LYS A 605 -0.92 -15.43 15.53
N TYR A 606 -2.03 -14.73 15.73
CA TYR A 606 -3.29 -15.35 16.15
C TYR A 606 -3.82 -16.34 15.12
N ALA A 607 -3.67 -16.07 13.83
CA ALA A 607 -4.07 -17.03 12.81
C ALA A 607 -3.23 -18.32 12.85
N LYS A 608 -1.93 -18.23 13.15
CA LYS A 608 -1.06 -19.41 13.32
C LYS A 608 -1.41 -20.21 14.57
N ASP A 609 -1.85 -19.53 15.63
CA ASP A 609 -2.28 -20.14 16.88
C ASP A 609 -3.77 -20.55 16.86
N GLU A 610 -4.48 -20.36 15.73
CA GLU A 610 -5.94 -20.48 15.60
C GLU A 610 -6.75 -19.72 16.67
N ASN A 611 -6.18 -18.65 17.23
CA ASN A 611 -6.81 -17.81 18.24
C ASN A 611 -7.75 -16.79 17.58
N TRP A 612 -8.86 -17.27 17.07
CA TRP A 612 -9.87 -16.48 16.39
C TRP A 612 -10.56 -15.46 17.32
N GLN A 613 -10.73 -15.79 18.60
CA GLN A 613 -11.27 -14.86 19.59
C GLN A 613 -10.32 -13.65 19.77
N GLY A 614 -9.01 -13.89 19.86
CA GLY A 614 -8.02 -12.82 19.89
C GLY A 614 -8.02 -11.93 18.64
N MET A 615 -8.31 -12.50 17.46
CA MET A 615 -8.51 -11.69 16.24
C MET A 615 -9.77 -10.83 16.30
N LYS A 616 -10.87 -11.36 16.85
CA LYS A 616 -12.12 -10.62 17.08
C LYS A 616 -11.91 -9.46 18.05
N ASP A 617 -11.26 -9.72 19.18
CA ASP A 617 -10.96 -8.71 20.22
C ASP A 617 -10.04 -7.60 19.70
N MET A 618 -9.23 -7.91 18.69
CA MET A 618 -8.38 -6.95 17.96
C MET A 618 -9.05 -6.33 16.72
N ASN A 619 -10.37 -6.45 16.58
CA ASN A 619 -11.16 -5.84 15.51
C ASN A 619 -10.70 -6.22 14.09
N VAL A 620 -10.38 -7.50 13.84
CA VAL A 620 -9.97 -7.98 12.50
C VAL A 620 -10.99 -7.60 11.39
N MET A 621 -12.27 -7.48 11.76
CA MET A 621 -13.36 -7.12 10.84
C MET A 621 -13.24 -5.71 10.27
N ASP A 622 -12.53 -4.80 10.96
CA ASP A 622 -12.29 -3.43 10.47
C ASP A 622 -11.21 -3.36 9.39
N CYS A 623 -10.43 -4.43 9.19
CA CYS A 623 -9.43 -4.44 8.12
C CYS A 623 -10.11 -4.32 6.75
N VAL A 624 -9.63 -3.43 5.88
CA VAL A 624 -10.17 -3.23 4.53
C VAL A 624 -9.45 -4.05 3.45
N GLU A 625 -8.57 -4.97 3.84
CA GLU A 625 -7.84 -5.87 2.93
C GLU A 625 -6.99 -5.19 1.84
N CYS A 626 -6.60 -3.93 2.04
CA CYS A 626 -5.77 -3.14 1.12
C CYS A 626 -4.35 -3.68 0.89
N ARG A 627 -3.90 -4.70 1.63
CA ARG A 627 -2.55 -5.28 1.48
C ARG A 627 -1.36 -4.33 1.71
N CYS A 628 -1.54 -3.09 2.19
CA CYS A 628 -0.44 -2.18 2.56
C CYS A 628 0.60 -2.87 3.45
N CYS A 629 0.12 -3.59 4.46
CA CYS A 629 0.93 -4.32 5.42
C CYS A 629 1.75 -5.46 4.81
N GLN A 630 1.21 -6.13 3.80
CA GLN A 630 1.87 -7.22 3.08
C GLN A 630 2.90 -6.66 2.10
N TYR A 631 2.53 -5.61 1.36
CA TYR A 631 3.42 -4.91 0.42
C TYR A 631 4.69 -4.41 1.12
N ILE A 632 4.57 -3.75 2.28
CA ILE A 632 5.72 -3.21 3.01
C ILE A 632 6.54 -4.29 3.75
N CYS A 633 6.06 -5.53 3.82
CA CYS A 633 6.66 -6.56 4.65
C CYS A 633 8.00 -7.03 4.09
N SER A 634 9.08 -6.72 4.81
CA SER A 634 10.44 -7.15 4.41
C SER A 634 10.64 -8.66 4.51
N SER A 635 9.83 -9.33 5.32
CA SER A 635 9.80 -10.79 5.44
C SER A 635 8.84 -11.47 4.46
N LYS A 636 8.18 -10.71 3.57
CA LYS A 636 7.26 -11.25 2.54
C LYS A 636 6.17 -12.18 3.08
N ILE A 637 5.70 -11.89 4.30
CA ILE A 637 4.66 -12.68 4.96
C ILE A 637 3.33 -12.41 4.25
N PRO A 638 2.54 -13.45 3.91
CA PRO A 638 1.22 -13.30 3.30
C PRO A 638 0.16 -12.89 4.34
N ILE A 639 0.32 -11.71 4.93
CA ILE A 639 -0.49 -11.20 6.05
C ILE A 639 -1.99 -11.23 5.74
N ILE A 640 -2.36 -10.97 4.48
CA ILE A 640 -3.77 -10.88 4.08
C ILE A 640 -4.45 -12.24 4.10
N ASN A 641 -3.72 -13.34 3.89
CA ASN A 641 -4.28 -14.69 3.99
C ASN A 641 -4.71 -14.97 5.44
N SER A 642 -3.87 -14.61 6.42
CA SER A 642 -4.21 -14.72 7.85
C SER A 642 -5.42 -13.86 8.23
N ILE A 643 -5.51 -12.63 7.71
CA ILE A 643 -6.64 -11.74 7.96
C ILE A 643 -7.93 -12.32 7.38
N LYS A 644 -7.91 -12.82 6.14
CA LYS A 644 -9.07 -13.43 5.48
C LYS A 644 -9.55 -14.68 6.24
N ALA A 645 -8.62 -15.54 6.66
CA ALA A 645 -8.93 -16.70 7.50
C ALA A 645 -9.61 -16.26 8.81
N GLY A 646 -9.03 -15.27 9.49
CA GLY A 646 -9.59 -14.70 10.72
C GLY A 646 -10.99 -14.12 10.54
N LYS A 647 -11.22 -13.31 9.50
CA LYS A 647 -12.55 -12.76 9.21
C LYS A 647 -13.58 -13.86 8.94
N ASN A 648 -13.20 -14.90 8.19
CA ASN A 648 -14.10 -16.01 7.91
C ASN A 648 -14.45 -16.80 9.18
N ALA A 649 -13.46 -17.07 10.04
CA ALA A 649 -13.68 -17.72 11.33
C ALA A 649 -14.59 -16.86 12.23
N VAL A 650 -14.31 -15.56 12.35
CA VAL A 650 -15.09 -14.63 13.19
C VAL A 650 -16.54 -14.49 12.70
N ARG A 651 -16.80 -14.51 11.39
CA ARG A 651 -18.17 -14.53 10.84
C ARG A 651 -18.93 -15.82 11.21
N GLY A 652 -18.22 -16.93 11.38
CA GLY A 652 -18.80 -18.21 11.80
C GLY A 652 -19.04 -18.33 13.31
N MET A 653 -18.47 -17.44 14.12
CA MET A 653 -18.70 -17.36 15.56
C MET A 653 -20.08 -16.77 15.82
N LYS A 654 -21.07 -17.63 16.04
CA LYS A 654 -22.40 -17.23 16.53
C LYS A 654 -22.37 -16.90 18.00
#